data_AF-A0A8T4T0K2-F1
#
_entry.id   AF-A0A8T4T0K2-F1
#
_cell.length_a   1.000
_cell.length_b   1.000
_cell.length_c   1.000
_cell.angle_alpha   90.00
_cell.angle_beta   90.00
_cell.angle_gamma   90.00
#
_symmetry.space_group_name_H-M   'P 1'
#
loop_
_entity.id
_entity.type
_entity.pdbx_description
1 polymer ?
#
loop_
_entity_poly.entity_id
_entity_poly.type
_entity_poly.pdbx_seq_one_letter_code
_entity_poly.pdbx_strand_id
1 'polypeptide(L)'
;MPHMGMGMHQAQRLEQRLEMRQMLAPAELGVAPFRTEGEELQISEYDILKKLLSLIDKGEFFDPTHFTLETNRAIFTNPLQARLGKLAGNLTSLMKLYDGDEVLAKRILVALGTQKEADKKDTPGRIADAWATVTQHALFRREQEQHYLLKFVEHLSKQEADIASGVGVVAQASAVEKQPALVKTALEEVTRYATQDKRLVPFAQRILAPVFRALKGSKSLSVNEAKRLYENIIDNLFMLDRTLNIPGGIEKIAEAIRAYGVQRVLESTLPLPLQVMADSVVTEQATRNAFMQLPGMKTLADEREVQRRVYTGLALIETLPEQERILAHIIGNAKDVKGFGRITAALEQVYKDPEFTYPFQVTEEQEIVRHLRTHLVDKSIRRLKFDPDTLETYIQRIEKDERFSKISNIITTLAGYKHYQDDHRLNLLREIATAELAGKFQEWKYSHDLADIQLQPIGGVEDEQAVAAWKERSRVTRIVGELNALDAHIQAVKKTTQKLQETYKGYYNQECTVESLVELERSIVTNETQLREEGLSKAARKELGYQTSKLREQVDYAKLVLVATDLDQEKYAEFLEHAETLARKRTNHPLYDAAVWVRETLDQPAYRNARKIQIYSTDDLEELLRFGETPVPHCQSWKHQRGDGFNDSLLSFVADANKEMYVITNGDGKAIATPMTRLIEHNDGPAIVVDDFDATEWSDDYGIAFLGSLAEKAAALYKATGKPVSVGSNDPNLRAAFEHFGRKYGVEVFEDQVDILTAPSKSPTEYFNCGPGHVNSGAHVRFGFTYVTIGDK
;
A
#
# COMPACT_ATOMS: atom_id res chain seq x y z
N MET A 1 13.43 -31.96 -33.64
CA MET A 1 12.14 -32.21 -32.93
C MET A 1 12.46 -32.84 -31.59
N PRO A 2 11.72 -32.65 -30.47
CA PRO A 2 10.66 -31.68 -30.16
C PRO A 2 10.95 -30.84 -28.89
N HIS A 3 10.76 -29.51 -28.86
CA HIS A 3 10.52 -28.69 -27.63
C HIS A 3 10.05 -27.24 -27.94
N MET A 4 9.49 -26.97 -29.12
CA MET A 4 8.97 -25.64 -29.53
C MET A 4 7.49 -25.42 -29.16
N GLY A 5 7.01 -26.03 -28.07
CA GLY A 5 5.55 -26.14 -27.83
C GLY A 5 4.98 -25.35 -26.65
N MET A 6 5.76 -24.85 -25.69
CA MET A 6 5.17 -24.33 -24.44
C MET A 6 5.13 -22.79 -24.32
N GLY A 7 6.11 -22.06 -24.87
CA GLY A 7 6.14 -20.59 -24.81
C GLY A 7 5.11 -19.91 -25.72
N MET A 8 4.91 -20.42 -26.95
CA MET A 8 3.88 -19.90 -27.85
C MET A 8 2.47 -20.12 -27.32
N HIS A 9 2.22 -21.21 -26.58
CA HIS A 9 0.90 -21.46 -26.01
C HIS A 9 0.57 -20.57 -24.80
N GLN A 10 1.55 -20.01 -24.09
CA GLN A 10 1.28 -19.02 -23.03
C GLN A 10 1.11 -17.61 -23.58
N ALA A 11 1.93 -17.21 -24.56
CA ALA A 11 1.76 -15.96 -25.29
C ALA A 11 0.43 -15.95 -26.05
N GLN A 12 0.10 -17.00 -26.81
CA GLN A 12 -1.21 -17.14 -27.48
C GLN A 12 -2.37 -17.29 -26.51
N ARG A 13 -2.21 -17.86 -25.30
CA ARG A 13 -3.30 -17.87 -24.29
C ARG A 13 -3.49 -16.50 -23.64
N LEU A 14 -2.44 -15.69 -23.54
CA LEU A 14 -2.51 -14.31 -23.06
C LEU A 14 -3.05 -13.37 -24.14
N GLU A 15 -2.65 -13.57 -25.39
CA GLU A 15 -3.22 -12.93 -26.58
C GLU A 15 -4.67 -13.33 -26.75
N GLN A 16 -5.04 -14.62 -26.65
CA GLN A 16 -6.44 -15.07 -26.64
C GLN A 16 -7.20 -14.59 -25.40
N ARG A 17 -6.55 -14.33 -24.26
CA ARG A 17 -7.20 -13.71 -23.09
C ARG A 17 -7.34 -12.19 -23.22
N LEU A 18 -6.47 -11.54 -24.00
CA LEU A 18 -6.53 -10.11 -24.32
C LEU A 18 -7.50 -9.85 -25.46
N GLU A 19 -7.49 -10.68 -26.51
CA GLU A 19 -8.52 -10.78 -27.53
C GLU A 19 -9.83 -11.23 -26.92
N MET A 20 -9.88 -12.18 -25.97
CA MET A 20 -11.10 -12.43 -25.20
C MET A 20 -11.46 -11.23 -24.33
N ARG A 21 -10.55 -10.45 -23.74
CA ARG A 21 -10.91 -9.21 -23.01
C ARG A 21 -11.34 -8.05 -23.91
N GLN A 22 -10.91 -8.04 -25.18
CA GLN A 22 -11.33 -7.09 -26.21
C GLN A 22 -12.57 -7.57 -26.98
N MET A 23 -12.83 -8.87 -27.04
CA MET A 23 -14.08 -9.50 -27.54
C MET A 23 -15.14 -9.62 -26.43
N LEU A 24 -14.71 -9.63 -25.16
CA LEU A 24 -15.52 -9.36 -23.97
C LEU A 24 -15.48 -7.86 -23.63
N ALA A 25 -14.95 -7.00 -24.50
CA ALA A 25 -15.22 -5.59 -24.39
C ALA A 25 -16.74 -5.42 -24.55
N PRO A 26 -17.43 -4.77 -23.61
CA PRO A 26 -18.86 -4.50 -23.72
C PRO A 26 -19.11 -3.39 -24.75
N ALA A 27 -18.66 -3.58 -25.99
CA ALA A 27 -19.18 -2.81 -27.13
C ALA A 27 -20.62 -3.24 -27.46
N GLU A 28 -21.05 -4.44 -27.05
CA GLU A 28 -22.40 -4.97 -27.25
C GLU A 28 -23.35 -4.81 -26.04
N LEU A 29 -22.84 -4.42 -24.86
CA LEU A 29 -23.63 -4.24 -23.63
C LEU A 29 -23.92 -2.77 -23.28
N GLY A 30 -23.49 -1.81 -24.10
CA GLY A 30 -23.79 -0.39 -23.91
C GLY A 30 -23.11 0.29 -22.71
N VAL A 31 -22.27 -0.41 -21.94
CA VAL A 31 -21.59 0.13 -20.76
C VAL A 31 -20.08 0.05 -20.96
N ALA A 32 -19.41 1.19 -21.06
CA ALA A 32 -17.94 1.25 -21.08
C ALA A 32 -17.36 0.59 -19.81
N PRO A 33 -16.19 -0.08 -19.86
CA PRO A 33 -15.57 -0.64 -18.65
C PRO A 33 -15.42 0.46 -17.58
N PHE A 34 -15.95 0.19 -16.38
CA PHE A 34 -15.95 1.14 -15.27
C PHE A 34 -14.51 1.54 -14.90
N ARG A 35 -14.21 2.85 -14.94
CA ARG A 35 -12.90 3.44 -14.67
C ARG A 35 -13.00 4.63 -13.73
N THR A 36 -12.14 4.74 -12.74
CA THR A 36 -12.01 5.95 -11.91
C THR A 36 -11.32 7.07 -12.70
N GLU A 37 -11.49 8.34 -12.30
CA GLU A 37 -10.81 9.47 -12.98
C GLU A 37 -9.29 9.32 -13.00
N GLY A 38 -8.72 8.76 -11.93
CA GLY A 38 -7.29 8.52 -11.87
C GLY A 38 -6.83 7.32 -12.73
N GLU A 39 -7.70 6.33 -13.00
CA GLU A 39 -7.42 5.29 -14.01
C GLU A 39 -7.40 5.89 -15.42
N GLU A 40 -8.34 6.80 -15.73
CA GLU A 40 -8.35 7.53 -17.00
C GLU A 40 -7.08 8.38 -17.18
N LEU A 41 -6.58 8.99 -16.08
CA LEU A 41 -5.31 9.72 -16.09
C LEU A 41 -4.13 8.81 -16.39
N GLN A 42 -4.04 7.64 -15.75
CA GLN A 42 -2.93 6.72 -15.99
C GLN A 42 -2.93 6.10 -17.38
N ILE A 43 -4.11 5.74 -17.88
CA ILE A 43 -4.29 5.26 -19.26
C ILE A 43 -3.82 6.36 -20.21
N SER A 44 -4.20 7.61 -19.94
CA SER A 44 -3.76 8.77 -20.72
C SER A 44 -2.24 8.99 -20.67
N GLU A 45 -1.61 8.92 -19.48
CA GLU A 45 -0.16 8.98 -19.31
C GLU A 45 0.54 7.88 -20.12
N TYR A 46 -0.01 6.66 -20.09
CA TYR A 46 0.53 5.52 -20.80
C TYR A 46 0.37 5.63 -22.33
N ASP A 47 -0.78 6.12 -22.80
CA ASP A 47 -1.04 6.38 -24.21
C ASP A 47 -0.10 7.46 -24.75
N ILE A 48 0.18 8.49 -23.95
CA ILE A 48 1.18 9.51 -24.28
C ILE A 48 2.57 8.88 -24.37
N LEU A 49 2.98 8.06 -23.40
CA LEU A 49 4.27 7.37 -23.44
C LEU A 49 4.38 6.44 -24.66
N LYS A 50 3.34 5.66 -24.97
CA LYS A 50 3.28 4.81 -26.18
C LYS A 50 3.38 5.62 -27.47
N LYS A 51 2.66 6.74 -27.54
CA LYS A 51 2.68 7.64 -28.71
C LYS A 51 4.08 8.21 -28.91
N LEU A 52 4.71 8.69 -27.83
CA LEU A 52 6.09 9.18 -27.87
C LEU A 52 7.07 8.07 -28.27
N LEU A 53 6.94 6.86 -27.73
CA LEU A 53 7.76 5.71 -28.14
C LEU A 53 7.59 5.38 -29.63
N SER A 54 6.36 5.37 -30.14
CA SER A 54 6.09 5.17 -31.57
C SER A 54 6.76 6.25 -32.44
N LEU A 55 6.76 7.52 -32.01
CA LEU A 55 7.41 8.60 -32.77
C LEU A 55 8.93 8.41 -32.82
N ILE A 56 9.53 7.98 -31.70
CA ILE A 56 10.97 7.68 -31.66
C ILE A 56 11.29 6.41 -32.48
N ASP A 57 10.42 5.41 -32.51
CA ASP A 57 10.62 4.19 -33.32
C ASP A 57 10.51 4.43 -34.82
N LYS A 58 9.70 5.42 -35.23
CA LYS A 58 9.59 5.86 -36.62
C LYS A 58 10.72 6.78 -37.06
N GLY A 59 11.60 7.20 -36.15
CA GLY A 59 12.67 8.15 -36.43
C GLY A 59 12.16 9.56 -36.73
N GLU A 60 10.95 9.91 -36.28
CA GLU A 60 10.34 11.24 -36.44
C GLU A 60 10.83 12.24 -35.37
N PHE A 61 12.01 11.97 -34.83
CA PHE A 61 12.60 12.62 -33.67
C PHE A 61 14.00 13.13 -34.02
N PHE A 62 14.32 14.39 -33.71
CA PHE A 62 15.59 15.00 -34.12
C PHE A 62 16.38 15.74 -33.02
N ASP A 63 15.77 16.16 -31.90
CA ASP A 63 16.46 16.77 -30.75
C ASP A 63 15.54 16.95 -29.50
N PRO A 64 16.07 17.29 -28.30
CA PRO A 64 15.29 17.50 -27.07
C PRO A 64 14.19 18.58 -27.18
N THR A 65 14.32 19.54 -28.10
CA THR A 65 13.33 20.59 -28.36
C THR A 65 12.13 20.00 -29.09
N HIS A 66 12.37 19.20 -30.13
CA HIS A 66 11.33 18.43 -30.82
C HIS A 66 10.63 17.46 -29.86
N PHE A 67 11.33 16.93 -28.85
CA PHE A 67 10.76 15.99 -27.87
C PHE A 67 9.74 16.68 -26.98
N THR A 68 10.15 17.82 -26.46
CA THR A 68 9.32 18.67 -25.62
C THR A 68 8.07 19.06 -26.39
N LEU A 69 8.22 19.39 -27.68
CA LEU A 69 7.13 19.80 -28.55
C LEU A 69 6.14 18.65 -28.84
N GLU A 70 6.63 17.44 -29.14
CA GLU A 70 5.76 16.27 -29.35
C GLU A 70 5.13 15.74 -28.06
N THR A 71 5.83 15.84 -26.92
CA THR A 71 5.28 15.55 -25.59
C THR A 71 4.13 16.49 -25.28
N ASN A 72 4.31 17.79 -25.51
CA ASN A 72 3.26 18.78 -25.35
C ASN A 72 2.10 18.53 -26.31
N ARG A 73 2.35 18.22 -27.59
CA ARG A 73 1.29 17.88 -28.57
C ARG A 73 0.49 16.64 -28.18
N ALA A 74 1.16 15.60 -27.68
CA ALA A 74 0.50 14.40 -27.19
C ALA A 74 -0.40 14.69 -25.97
N ILE A 75 0.00 15.64 -25.12
CA ILE A 75 -0.74 16.04 -23.93
C ILE A 75 -1.91 16.99 -24.24
N PHE A 76 -1.70 18.02 -25.08
CA PHE A 76 -2.74 18.99 -25.46
C PHE A 76 -3.87 18.38 -26.30
N THR A 77 -3.67 17.18 -26.86
CA THR A 77 -4.72 16.44 -27.58
C THR A 77 -5.48 15.46 -26.68
N ASN A 78 -5.12 15.37 -25.39
CA ASN A 78 -5.74 14.46 -24.43
C ASN A 78 -6.85 15.17 -23.62
N PRO A 79 -8.01 14.53 -23.38
CA PRO A 79 -9.09 15.09 -22.56
C PRO A 79 -8.67 15.53 -21.15
N LEU A 80 -7.59 14.96 -20.61
CA LEU A 80 -7.03 15.23 -19.28
C LEU A 80 -5.80 16.14 -19.32
N GLN A 81 -5.63 16.95 -20.38
CA GLN A 81 -4.44 17.79 -20.64
C GLN A 81 -3.91 18.55 -19.41
N ALA A 82 -4.79 19.14 -18.60
CA ALA A 82 -4.41 19.93 -17.42
C ALA A 82 -3.71 19.09 -16.33
N ARG A 83 -4.05 17.80 -16.21
CA ARG A 83 -3.53 16.88 -15.19
C ARG A 83 -2.24 16.18 -15.63
N LEU A 84 -1.85 16.29 -16.90
CA LEU A 84 -0.69 15.60 -17.51
C LEU A 84 0.58 16.47 -17.58
N GLY A 85 0.52 17.74 -17.15
CA GLY A 85 1.64 18.68 -17.24
C GLY A 85 2.90 18.23 -16.48
N LYS A 86 2.74 17.56 -15.33
CA LYS A 86 3.87 17.00 -14.55
C LYS A 86 4.62 15.92 -15.33
N LEU A 87 3.89 15.04 -16.04
CA LEU A 87 4.50 14.05 -16.92
C LEU A 87 5.33 14.75 -18.02
N ALA A 88 4.81 15.82 -18.62
CA ALA A 88 5.52 16.61 -19.62
C ALA A 88 6.84 17.17 -19.07
N GLY A 89 6.79 17.82 -17.91
CA GLY A 89 7.95 18.42 -17.26
C GLY A 89 9.00 17.39 -16.88
N ASN A 90 8.58 16.24 -16.36
CA ASN A 90 9.48 15.14 -15.98
C ASN A 90 10.15 14.50 -17.20
N LEU A 91 9.39 14.20 -18.25
CA LEU A 91 9.93 13.62 -19.49
C LEU A 91 10.87 14.60 -20.19
N THR A 92 10.52 15.89 -20.20
CA THR A 92 11.36 16.95 -20.75
C THR A 92 12.65 17.13 -19.96
N SER A 93 12.59 17.08 -18.63
CA SER A 93 13.77 17.20 -17.75
C SER A 93 14.68 15.99 -17.89
N LEU A 94 14.11 14.79 -18.00
CA LEU A 94 14.84 13.55 -18.27
C LEU A 94 15.57 13.65 -19.61
N MET A 95 14.90 14.13 -20.66
CA MET A 95 15.53 14.32 -21.98
C MET A 95 16.61 15.41 -21.99
N LYS A 96 16.39 16.53 -21.30
CA LYS A 96 17.39 17.63 -21.17
C LYS A 96 18.63 17.21 -20.39
N LEU A 97 18.50 16.29 -19.44
CA LEU A 97 19.65 15.73 -18.72
C LEU A 97 20.57 14.88 -19.61
N TYR A 98 20.09 14.42 -20.77
CA TYR A 98 20.83 13.59 -21.72
C TYR A 98 21.14 14.32 -23.03
N ASP A 99 21.45 15.61 -22.95
CA ASP A 99 21.80 16.50 -24.06
C ASP A 99 23.02 15.99 -24.87
N GLY A 100 22.83 14.89 -25.64
CA GLY A 100 23.88 14.19 -26.40
C GLY A 100 23.71 12.68 -26.65
N ASP A 101 22.83 11.93 -25.97
CA ASP A 101 22.67 10.47 -26.20
C ASP A 101 21.19 10.04 -26.33
N GLU A 102 20.66 10.25 -27.53
CA GLU A 102 19.30 9.90 -27.96
C GLU A 102 18.97 8.41 -27.78
N VAL A 103 19.95 7.53 -28.04
CA VAL A 103 19.78 6.07 -27.96
C VAL A 103 19.53 5.65 -26.52
N LEU A 104 20.20 6.31 -25.58
CA LEU A 104 20.11 5.99 -24.16
C LEU A 104 18.82 6.53 -23.53
N ALA A 105 18.44 7.76 -23.88
CA ALA A 105 17.17 8.33 -23.42
C ALA A 105 15.96 7.53 -23.95
N LYS A 106 16.02 7.08 -25.21
CA LYS A 106 15.04 6.15 -25.80
C LYS A 106 14.92 4.85 -25.00
N ARG A 107 16.04 4.24 -24.59
CA ARG A 107 16.01 2.99 -23.80
C ARG A 107 15.44 3.17 -22.40
N ILE A 108 15.67 4.29 -21.75
CA ILE A 108 15.06 4.62 -20.46
C ILE A 108 13.55 4.79 -20.64
N LEU A 109 13.10 5.52 -21.66
CA LEU A 109 11.68 5.67 -21.97
C LEU A 109 11.01 4.33 -22.30
N VAL A 110 11.69 3.44 -23.04
CA VAL A 110 11.22 2.08 -23.31
C VAL A 110 11.09 1.28 -22.02
N ALA A 111 12.08 1.34 -21.12
CA ALA A 111 12.04 0.65 -19.82
C ALA A 111 10.90 1.16 -18.92
N LEU A 112 10.58 2.45 -18.97
CA LEU A 112 9.42 3.04 -18.28
C LEU A 112 8.09 2.61 -18.94
N GLY A 113 8.10 2.42 -20.26
CA GLY A 113 6.96 1.96 -21.06
C GLY A 113 6.61 0.47 -20.87
N THR A 114 7.57 -0.40 -20.57
CA THR A 114 7.40 -1.87 -20.48
C THR A 114 6.94 -2.41 -19.13
N GLN A 115 6.92 -1.59 -18.07
CA GLN A 115 6.37 -2.02 -16.77
C GLN A 115 4.84 -2.25 -16.85
N LYS A 116 4.24 -3.04 -15.94
CA LYS A 116 2.78 -3.26 -15.89
C LYS A 116 2.06 -2.01 -15.36
N GLU A 117 0.86 -1.70 -15.87
CA GLU A 117 0.06 -0.51 -15.46
C GLU A 117 -0.13 -0.40 -13.93
N ALA A 118 -0.31 -1.53 -13.25
CA ALA A 118 -0.52 -1.59 -11.81
C ALA A 118 0.67 -1.13 -10.93
N ASP A 119 1.88 -0.96 -11.48
CA ASP A 119 3.10 -0.61 -10.71
C ASP A 119 3.54 0.86 -10.89
N LYS A 120 2.89 1.62 -11.78
CA LYS A 120 3.43 2.90 -12.30
C LYS A 120 2.85 4.21 -11.72
N LYS A 121 2.76 4.38 -10.39
CA LYS A 121 2.35 5.71 -9.85
C LYS A 121 3.55 6.62 -9.67
N ASP A 122 3.60 7.68 -10.48
CA ASP A 122 4.65 8.71 -10.49
C ASP A 122 6.08 8.17 -10.73
N THR A 123 6.22 7.02 -11.40
CA THR A 123 7.53 6.43 -11.70
C THR A 123 8.46 7.42 -12.42
N PRO A 124 8.02 8.18 -13.44
CA PRO A 124 8.87 9.18 -14.09
C PRO A 124 9.30 10.32 -13.15
N GLY A 125 8.39 10.82 -12.30
CA GLY A 125 8.69 11.92 -11.37
C GLY A 125 9.60 11.49 -10.22
N ARG A 126 9.35 10.32 -9.63
CA ARG A 126 10.19 9.75 -8.57
C ARG A 126 11.60 9.45 -9.07
N ILE A 127 11.74 8.96 -10.30
CA ILE A 127 13.05 8.76 -10.93
C ILE A 127 13.72 10.11 -11.18
N ALA A 128 13.01 11.12 -11.71
CA ALA A 128 13.58 12.44 -11.97
C ALA A 128 14.09 13.13 -10.69
N ASP A 129 13.28 13.18 -9.63
CA ASP A 129 13.65 13.78 -8.33
C ASP A 129 14.86 13.07 -7.70
N ALA A 130 14.83 11.73 -7.71
CA ALA A 130 15.90 10.92 -7.18
C ALA A 130 17.18 11.09 -8.02
N TRP A 131 17.07 11.16 -9.35
CA TRP A 131 18.20 11.41 -10.25
C TRP A 131 18.83 12.78 -10.00
N ALA A 132 18.01 13.83 -9.87
CA ALA A 132 18.47 15.18 -9.57
C ALA A 132 19.21 15.24 -8.24
N THR A 133 18.78 14.46 -7.25
CA THR A 133 19.47 14.34 -5.95
C THR A 133 20.80 13.60 -6.09
N VAL A 134 20.86 12.55 -6.92
CA VAL A 134 22.09 11.78 -7.14
C VAL A 134 23.13 12.58 -7.92
N THR A 135 22.74 13.32 -8.95
CA THR A 135 23.67 14.11 -9.80
C THR A 135 24.32 15.29 -9.08
N GLN A 136 23.70 15.80 -8.00
CA GLN A 136 24.29 16.85 -7.16
C GLN A 136 25.45 16.35 -6.29
N HIS A 137 25.52 15.04 -6.06
CA HIS A 137 26.56 14.41 -5.24
C HIS A 137 27.93 14.45 -5.91
N ALA A 138 28.98 14.66 -5.12
CA ALA A 138 30.35 14.81 -5.63
C ALA A 138 30.84 13.60 -6.46
N LEU A 139 30.36 12.40 -6.14
CA LEU A 139 30.67 11.13 -6.85
C LEU A 139 30.07 11.04 -8.27
N PHE A 140 29.13 11.91 -8.65
CA PHE A 140 28.47 11.84 -9.97
C PHE A 140 28.59 13.14 -10.75
N ARG A 141 29.51 14.02 -10.36
CA ARG A 141 29.76 15.28 -11.08
C ARG A 141 30.56 15.09 -12.36
N ARG A 142 31.22 13.94 -12.55
CA ARG A 142 31.93 13.62 -13.79
C ARG A 142 31.04 12.84 -14.74
N GLU A 143 31.17 13.14 -16.01
CA GLU A 143 30.42 12.50 -17.11
C GLU A 143 30.51 10.97 -17.08
N GLN A 144 31.70 10.40 -16.84
CA GLN A 144 31.89 8.95 -16.75
C GLN A 144 31.13 8.30 -15.58
N GLU A 145 30.94 9.03 -14.47
CA GLU A 145 30.21 8.57 -13.29
C GLU A 145 28.70 8.70 -13.49
N GLN A 146 28.23 9.70 -14.25
CA GLN A 146 26.83 9.80 -14.69
C GLN A 146 26.45 8.61 -15.60
N HIS A 147 27.35 8.23 -16.50
CA HIS A 147 27.21 7.01 -17.31
C HIS A 147 27.19 5.72 -16.47
N TYR A 148 27.74 5.71 -15.25
CA TYR A 148 27.69 4.56 -14.36
C TYR A 148 26.28 4.35 -13.78
N LEU A 149 25.61 5.44 -13.37
CA LEU A 149 24.23 5.40 -12.90
C LEU A 149 23.24 4.98 -14.01
N LEU A 150 23.53 5.38 -15.24
CA LEU A 150 22.82 4.94 -16.44
C LEU A 150 22.91 3.44 -16.67
N LYS A 151 24.14 2.88 -16.64
CA LYS A 151 24.36 1.43 -16.76
C LYS A 151 23.67 0.66 -15.65
N PHE A 152 23.61 1.23 -14.46
CA PHE A 152 22.84 0.70 -13.35
C PHE A 152 21.34 0.60 -13.67
N VAL A 153 20.71 1.66 -14.18
CA VAL A 153 19.29 1.60 -14.60
C VAL A 153 19.06 0.60 -15.74
N GLU A 154 19.94 0.56 -16.73
CA GLU A 154 19.87 -0.45 -17.80
C GLU A 154 19.91 -1.87 -17.22
N HIS A 155 20.77 -2.11 -16.23
CA HIS A 155 20.85 -3.40 -15.57
C HIS A 155 19.54 -3.76 -14.86
N LEU A 156 18.98 -2.84 -14.09
CA LEU A 156 17.69 -3.05 -13.41
C LEU A 156 16.56 -3.34 -14.39
N SER A 157 16.52 -2.61 -15.51
CA SER A 157 15.54 -2.82 -16.57
C SER A 157 15.66 -4.23 -17.18
N LYS A 158 16.87 -4.68 -17.49
CA LYS A 158 17.11 -6.02 -18.07
C LYS A 158 16.69 -7.15 -17.14
N GLN A 159 16.75 -6.93 -15.83
CA GLN A 159 16.32 -7.91 -14.81
C GLN A 159 14.85 -7.78 -14.40
N GLU A 160 14.08 -6.91 -15.07
CA GLU A 160 12.68 -6.60 -14.71
C GLU A 160 12.51 -6.17 -13.23
N ALA A 161 13.50 -5.47 -12.66
CA ALA A 161 13.48 -4.98 -11.30
C ALA A 161 12.86 -3.58 -11.20
N ASP A 162 12.43 -3.19 -9.99
CA ASP A 162 11.87 -1.86 -9.74
C ASP A 162 12.95 -0.76 -9.84
N ILE A 163 12.95 -0.07 -10.99
CA ILE A 163 13.89 1.00 -11.30
C ILE A 163 13.72 2.17 -10.32
N ALA A 164 12.48 2.55 -9.98
CA ALA A 164 12.22 3.71 -9.12
C ALA A 164 12.69 3.46 -7.69
N SER A 165 12.43 2.27 -7.14
CA SER A 165 12.96 1.89 -5.84
C SER A 165 14.48 1.81 -5.84
N GLY A 166 15.08 1.27 -6.91
CA GLY A 166 16.54 1.17 -7.03
C GLY A 166 17.23 2.53 -7.06
N VAL A 167 16.72 3.46 -7.87
CA VAL A 167 17.22 4.85 -7.91
C VAL A 167 16.95 5.56 -6.58
N GLY A 168 15.80 5.29 -5.94
CA GLY A 168 15.45 5.85 -4.63
C GLY A 168 16.44 5.47 -3.52
N VAL A 169 16.92 4.23 -3.47
CA VAL A 169 17.94 3.79 -2.50
C VAL A 169 19.25 4.58 -2.69
N VAL A 170 19.70 4.74 -3.93
CA VAL A 170 20.93 5.47 -4.26
C VAL A 170 20.79 6.96 -3.93
N ALA A 171 19.62 7.55 -4.19
CA ALA A 171 19.35 8.94 -3.85
C ALA A 171 19.36 9.19 -2.33
N GLN A 172 18.78 8.29 -1.54
CA GLN A 172 18.83 8.39 -0.08
C GLN A 172 20.26 8.26 0.45
N ALA A 173 21.06 7.35 -0.10
CA ALA A 173 22.48 7.22 0.23
C ALA A 173 23.26 8.50 -0.11
N SER A 174 22.97 9.10 -1.26
CA SER A 174 23.54 10.36 -1.74
C SER A 174 23.23 11.54 -0.81
N ALA A 175 22.02 11.55 -0.22
CA ALA A 175 21.60 12.59 0.72
C ALA A 175 22.32 12.52 2.09
N VAL A 176 23.02 11.43 2.40
CA VAL A 176 23.87 11.34 3.59
C VAL A 176 25.21 12.00 3.29
N GLU A 177 25.35 13.26 3.71
CA GLU A 177 26.55 14.06 3.48
C GLU A 177 27.84 13.30 3.87
N LYS A 178 28.85 13.33 3.01
CA LYS A 178 30.21 12.79 3.22
C LYS A 178 30.32 11.26 3.32
N GLN A 179 29.44 10.50 2.63
CA GLN A 179 29.45 9.02 2.62
C GLN A 179 29.60 8.40 1.20
N PRO A 180 30.70 8.63 0.47
CA PRO A 180 30.86 8.12 -0.91
C PRO A 180 30.86 6.58 -1.01
N ALA A 181 31.35 5.89 0.02
CA ALA A 181 31.33 4.42 0.08
C ALA A 181 29.90 3.86 0.13
N LEU A 182 28.98 4.57 0.80
CA LEU A 182 27.58 4.16 0.92
C LEU A 182 26.87 4.23 -0.44
N VAL A 183 27.10 5.30 -1.19
CA VAL A 183 26.55 5.51 -2.53
C VAL A 183 27.04 4.44 -3.51
N LYS A 184 28.35 4.15 -3.51
CA LYS A 184 28.92 3.12 -4.38
C LYS A 184 28.37 1.73 -4.03
N THR A 185 28.29 1.43 -2.74
CA THR A 185 27.77 0.14 -2.26
C THR A 185 26.28 -0.01 -2.59
N ALA A 186 25.49 1.07 -2.47
CA ALA A 186 24.08 1.06 -2.86
C ALA A 186 23.88 0.60 -4.31
N LEU A 187 24.70 1.09 -5.23
CA LEU A 187 24.64 0.68 -6.64
C LEU A 187 24.98 -0.81 -6.81
N GLU A 188 26.05 -1.27 -6.17
CA GLU A 188 26.48 -2.68 -6.24
C GLU A 188 25.42 -3.62 -5.64
N GLU A 189 24.90 -3.31 -4.46
CA GLU A 189 23.94 -4.16 -3.75
C GLU A 189 22.58 -4.18 -4.44
N VAL A 190 22.06 -3.03 -4.90
CA VAL A 190 20.78 -3.00 -5.62
C VAL A 190 20.87 -3.76 -6.95
N THR A 191 22.01 -3.69 -7.64
CA THR A 191 22.28 -4.50 -8.84
C THR A 191 22.28 -6.00 -8.51
N ARG A 192 22.93 -6.38 -7.41
CA ARG A 192 22.93 -7.76 -6.91
C ARG A 192 21.52 -8.23 -6.58
N TYR A 193 20.75 -7.43 -5.85
CA TYR A 193 19.37 -7.71 -5.47
C TYR A 193 18.47 -7.93 -6.68
N ALA A 194 18.54 -7.06 -7.68
CA ALA A 194 17.79 -7.21 -8.92
C ALA A 194 18.06 -8.55 -9.62
N THR A 195 19.28 -9.07 -9.48
CA THR A 195 19.69 -10.36 -10.07
C THR A 195 19.26 -11.56 -9.21
N GLN A 196 19.21 -11.39 -7.88
CA GLN A 196 18.90 -12.48 -6.93
C GLN A 196 17.39 -12.61 -6.65
N ASP A 197 16.74 -11.52 -6.24
CA ASP A 197 15.31 -11.44 -5.98
C ASP A 197 14.86 -9.98 -6.16
N LYS A 198 14.16 -9.70 -7.25
CA LYS A 198 13.70 -8.34 -7.58
C LYS A 198 12.85 -7.67 -6.49
N ARG A 199 12.25 -8.43 -5.56
CA ARG A 199 11.48 -7.90 -4.42
C ARG A 199 12.35 -7.25 -3.35
N LEU A 200 13.65 -7.57 -3.30
CA LEU A 200 14.59 -6.95 -2.36
C LEU A 200 14.78 -5.45 -2.61
N VAL A 201 14.64 -5.01 -3.85
CA VAL A 201 14.85 -3.60 -4.23
C VAL A 201 13.84 -2.65 -3.55
N PRO A 202 12.51 -2.87 -3.67
CA PRO A 202 11.53 -2.05 -2.94
C PRO A 202 11.57 -2.27 -1.42
N PHE A 203 11.92 -3.48 -0.95
CA PHE A 203 12.09 -3.74 0.48
C PHE A 203 13.23 -2.93 1.08
N ALA A 204 14.39 -2.89 0.41
CA ALA A 204 15.56 -2.13 0.85
C ALA A 204 15.25 -0.64 0.98
N GLN A 205 14.50 -0.08 0.03
CA GLN A 205 14.09 1.34 0.05
C GLN A 205 13.31 1.72 1.32
N ARG A 206 12.45 0.83 1.83
CA ARG A 206 11.63 1.10 3.03
C ARG A 206 12.45 1.15 4.31
N ILE A 207 13.53 0.36 4.39
CA ILE A 207 14.34 0.21 5.61
C ILE A 207 15.47 1.21 5.67
N LEU A 208 16.10 1.50 4.53
CA LEU A 208 17.34 2.26 4.51
C LEU A 208 17.15 3.74 4.83
N ALA A 209 15.97 4.31 4.60
CA ALA A 209 15.71 5.72 4.89
C ALA A 209 15.96 6.11 6.38
N PRO A 210 15.36 5.43 7.38
CA PRO A 210 15.64 5.72 8.79
C PRO A 210 17.07 5.36 9.20
N VAL A 211 17.64 4.27 8.65
CA VAL A 211 19.03 3.86 8.91
C VAL A 211 20.04 4.92 8.41
N PHE A 212 19.85 5.44 7.21
CA PHE A 212 20.69 6.48 6.63
C PHE A 212 20.56 7.81 7.36
N ARG A 213 19.37 8.14 7.87
CA ARG A 213 19.20 9.30 8.77
C ARG A 213 19.98 9.12 10.06
N ALA A 214 19.97 7.93 10.66
CA ALA A 214 20.77 7.62 11.85
C ALA A 214 22.29 7.75 11.61
N LEU A 215 22.75 7.60 10.37
CA LEU A 215 24.15 7.79 9.97
C LEU A 215 24.53 9.25 9.70
N LYS A 216 23.57 10.18 9.67
CA LYS A 216 23.85 11.59 9.38
C LYS A 216 24.74 12.20 10.47
N GLY A 217 25.91 12.71 10.07
CA GLY A 217 26.91 13.26 11.01
C GLY A 217 27.88 12.23 11.61
N SER A 218 27.74 10.94 11.27
CA SER A 218 28.71 9.89 11.64
C SER A 218 29.99 9.94 10.80
N LYS A 219 31.04 9.24 11.24
CA LYS A 219 32.29 9.07 10.49
C LYS A 219 32.02 8.40 9.14
N SER A 220 32.78 8.79 8.09
CA SER A 220 32.68 8.14 6.78
C SER A 220 32.94 6.64 6.92
N LEU A 221 32.01 5.84 6.38
CA LEU A 221 32.14 4.39 6.30
C LEU A 221 33.15 4.01 5.22
N SER A 222 33.87 2.92 5.45
CA SER A 222 34.59 2.18 4.40
C SER A 222 33.61 1.39 3.53
N VAL A 223 34.07 0.95 2.35
CA VAL A 223 33.27 0.11 1.44
C VAL A 223 32.82 -1.19 2.12
N ASN A 224 33.69 -1.79 2.93
CA ASN A 224 33.37 -3.03 3.64
C ASN A 224 32.32 -2.82 4.74
N GLU A 225 32.40 -1.71 5.48
CA GLU A 225 31.39 -1.37 6.49
C GLU A 225 30.04 -1.06 5.84
N ALA A 226 30.04 -0.36 4.70
CA ALA A 226 28.83 -0.14 3.93
C ALA A 226 28.22 -1.47 3.45
N LYS A 227 29.01 -2.40 2.92
CA LYS A 227 28.50 -3.72 2.48
C LYS A 227 27.89 -4.51 3.64
N ARG A 228 28.62 -4.58 4.75
CA ARG A 228 28.14 -5.23 5.96
C ARG A 228 26.87 -4.61 6.52
N LEU A 229 26.66 -3.30 6.35
CA LEU A 229 25.40 -2.65 6.73
C LEU A 229 24.23 -3.22 5.93
N TYR A 230 24.35 -3.35 4.61
CA TYR A 230 23.31 -3.92 3.75
C TYR A 230 23.06 -5.40 4.09
N GLU A 231 24.12 -6.20 4.23
CA GLU A 231 24.00 -7.62 4.61
C GLU A 231 23.33 -7.79 5.98
N ASN A 232 23.79 -7.03 7.00
CA ASN A 232 23.32 -7.23 8.36
C ASN A 232 21.92 -6.67 8.62
N ILE A 233 21.49 -5.69 7.82
CA ILE A 233 20.18 -5.05 7.98
C ILE A 233 19.23 -5.57 6.94
N ILE A 234 19.50 -5.36 5.65
CA ILE A 234 18.54 -5.61 4.57
C ILE A 234 18.38 -7.10 4.33
N ASP A 235 19.48 -7.82 4.10
CA ASP A 235 19.41 -9.24 3.77
C ASP A 235 18.85 -10.03 4.97
N ASN A 236 19.31 -9.71 6.18
CA ASN A 236 18.83 -10.34 7.40
C ASN A 236 17.38 -9.96 7.71
N LEU A 237 16.96 -8.68 7.68
CA LEU A 237 15.54 -8.35 7.89
C LEU A 237 14.65 -8.97 6.83
N PHE A 238 15.07 -9.00 5.56
CA PHE A 238 14.28 -9.65 4.51
C PHE A 238 14.14 -11.15 4.73
N MET A 239 15.08 -11.76 5.44
CA MET A 239 14.97 -13.16 5.82
C MET A 239 14.06 -13.35 7.03
N LEU A 240 14.11 -12.45 8.01
CA LEU A 240 13.39 -12.56 9.28
C LEU A 240 11.94 -12.07 9.20
N ASP A 241 11.71 -10.92 8.57
CA ASP A 241 10.42 -10.23 8.48
C ASP A 241 10.28 -9.48 7.15
N ARG A 242 9.87 -10.22 6.11
CA ARG A 242 9.63 -9.67 4.75
C ARG A 242 8.54 -8.61 4.69
N THR A 243 7.63 -8.63 5.67
CA THR A 243 6.44 -7.79 5.72
C THR A 243 6.59 -6.59 6.65
N LEU A 244 7.63 -6.58 7.49
CA LEU A 244 7.88 -5.55 8.51
C LEU A 244 6.74 -5.47 9.53
N ASN A 245 6.27 -6.62 10.01
CA ASN A 245 5.17 -6.73 10.96
C ASN A 245 5.58 -6.41 12.41
N ILE A 246 6.86 -6.48 12.76
CA ILE A 246 7.33 -6.20 14.13
C ILE A 246 7.42 -4.69 14.37
N PRO A 247 6.53 -4.10 15.21
CA PRO A 247 6.47 -2.65 15.38
C PRO A 247 7.74 -2.10 16.05
N GLY A 248 8.24 -0.98 15.55
CA GLY A 248 9.41 -0.30 16.13
C GLY A 248 10.75 -0.98 15.85
N GLY A 249 10.78 -2.13 15.14
CA GLY A 249 12.02 -2.87 14.89
C GLY A 249 13.05 -2.05 14.09
N ILE A 250 12.60 -1.29 13.09
CA ILE A 250 13.47 -0.45 12.26
C ILE A 250 13.98 0.75 13.06
N GLU A 251 13.11 1.37 13.85
CA GLU A 251 13.42 2.51 14.72
C GLU A 251 14.46 2.12 15.77
N LYS A 252 14.30 0.97 16.42
CA LYS A 252 15.26 0.43 17.39
C LYS A 252 16.62 0.13 16.74
N ILE A 253 16.65 -0.38 15.51
CA ILE A 253 17.91 -0.56 14.76
C ILE A 253 18.56 0.80 14.49
N ALA A 254 17.79 1.79 14.06
CA ALA A 254 18.30 3.15 13.84
C ALA A 254 18.76 3.83 15.14
N GLU A 255 18.12 3.55 16.27
CA GLU A 255 18.52 4.01 17.60
C GLU A 255 19.80 3.32 18.08
N ALA A 256 19.91 2.01 17.90
CA ALA A 256 21.13 1.26 18.23
C ALA A 256 22.34 1.78 17.43
N ILE A 257 22.14 2.09 16.14
CA ILE A 257 23.18 2.72 15.32
C ILE A 257 23.56 4.11 15.86
N ARG A 258 22.60 4.92 16.28
CA ARG A 258 22.86 6.24 16.89
C ARG A 258 23.57 6.14 18.24
N ALA A 259 23.16 5.20 19.08
CA ALA A 259 23.64 5.05 20.46
C ALA A 259 25.03 4.40 20.53
N TYR A 260 25.26 3.35 19.73
CA TYR A 260 26.48 2.54 19.81
C TYR A 260 27.48 2.81 18.69
N GLY A 261 27.03 3.44 17.60
CA GLY A 261 27.80 3.64 16.37
C GLY A 261 27.85 2.38 15.50
N VAL A 262 27.88 2.56 14.17
CA VAL A 262 27.83 1.44 13.21
C VAL A 262 28.91 0.39 13.44
N GLN A 263 30.12 0.79 13.83
CA GLN A 263 31.25 -0.14 13.94
C GLN A 263 31.03 -1.19 15.03
N ARG A 264 30.60 -0.75 16.22
CA ARG A 264 30.28 -1.63 17.35
C ARG A 264 29.09 -2.54 17.07
N VAL A 265 28.17 -2.04 16.26
CA VAL A 265 26.96 -2.74 15.84
C VAL A 265 27.28 -3.85 14.81
N LEU A 266 28.28 -3.65 13.95
CA LEU A 266 28.74 -4.62 12.95
C LEU A 266 29.78 -5.64 13.47
N GLU A 267 30.30 -5.45 14.69
CA GLU A 267 31.25 -6.36 15.35
C GLU A 267 30.57 -7.52 16.08
N SER A 268 29.25 -7.48 16.22
CA SER A 268 28.47 -8.55 16.84
C SER A 268 28.51 -9.84 16.02
N THR A 269 28.50 -10.98 16.72
CA THR A 269 28.37 -12.31 16.11
C THR A 269 26.93 -12.64 15.72
N LEU A 270 25.95 -11.85 16.19
CA LEU A 270 24.55 -11.99 15.80
C LEU A 270 24.16 -10.98 14.73
N PRO A 271 23.26 -11.36 13.80
CA PRO A 271 22.54 -10.42 12.96
C PRO A 271 21.97 -9.26 13.78
N LEU A 272 22.14 -8.04 13.27
CA LEU A 272 21.72 -6.84 13.98
C LEU A 272 20.26 -6.85 14.46
N PRO A 273 19.27 -7.29 13.65
CA PRO A 273 17.88 -7.31 14.09
C PRO A 273 17.70 -8.19 15.34
N LEU A 274 18.34 -9.36 15.39
CA LEU A 274 18.30 -10.25 16.54
C LEU A 274 18.96 -9.65 17.77
N GLN A 275 20.11 -9.00 17.60
CA GLN A 275 20.81 -8.34 18.70
C GLN A 275 19.96 -7.24 19.32
N VAL A 276 19.37 -6.36 18.50
CA VAL A 276 18.56 -5.24 18.99
C VAL A 276 17.34 -5.73 19.76
N MET A 277 16.72 -6.82 19.29
CA MET A 277 15.60 -7.42 20.01
C MET A 277 16.03 -8.09 21.31
N ALA A 278 17.14 -8.82 21.32
CA ALA A 278 17.65 -9.41 22.56
C ALA A 278 17.98 -8.32 23.60
N ASP A 279 18.62 -7.23 23.18
CA ASP A 279 19.00 -6.11 24.04
C ASP A 279 17.78 -5.34 24.57
N SER A 280 16.64 -5.38 23.87
CA SER A 280 15.40 -4.75 24.34
C SER A 280 14.68 -5.53 25.46
N VAL A 281 14.88 -6.85 25.53
CA VAL A 281 14.22 -7.71 26.54
C VAL A 281 15.11 -7.92 27.77
N VAL A 282 16.43 -7.91 27.59
CA VAL A 282 17.38 -8.31 28.63
C VAL A 282 17.96 -7.10 29.36
N THR A 283 17.64 -6.96 30.64
CA THR A 283 18.24 -5.96 31.54
C THR A 283 19.45 -6.51 32.30
N GLU A 284 19.46 -7.81 32.63
CA GLU A 284 20.57 -8.47 33.33
C GLU A 284 21.62 -9.07 32.39
N GLN A 285 22.90 -8.74 32.63
CA GLN A 285 24.03 -9.26 31.86
C GLN A 285 24.16 -10.79 31.92
N ALA A 286 23.73 -11.43 33.02
CA ALA A 286 23.77 -12.87 33.18
C ALA A 286 22.83 -13.59 32.20
N THR A 287 21.60 -13.11 32.07
CA THR A 287 20.60 -13.61 31.11
C THR A 287 21.07 -13.41 29.67
N ARG A 288 21.71 -12.27 29.38
CA ARG A 288 22.32 -12.01 28.05
C ARG A 288 23.40 -13.03 27.74
N ASN A 289 24.30 -13.27 28.69
CA ASN A 289 25.39 -14.22 28.50
C ASN A 289 24.85 -15.65 28.34
N ALA A 290 23.82 -16.04 29.09
CA ALA A 290 23.18 -17.35 28.98
C ALA A 290 22.51 -17.55 27.61
N PHE A 291 21.78 -16.53 27.11
CA PHE A 291 21.21 -16.54 25.76
C PHE A 291 22.29 -16.72 24.69
N MET A 292 23.38 -15.97 24.79
CA MET A 292 24.51 -16.04 23.84
C MET A 292 25.27 -17.37 23.91
N GLN A 293 25.14 -18.12 25.01
CA GLN A 293 25.80 -19.41 25.24
C GLN A 293 24.91 -20.62 24.93
N LEU A 294 23.65 -20.42 24.51
CA LEU A 294 22.76 -21.52 24.15
C LEU A 294 23.43 -22.44 23.10
N PRO A 295 23.35 -23.77 23.26
CA PRO A 295 23.83 -24.71 22.25
C PRO A 295 23.17 -24.42 20.89
N GLY A 296 23.96 -24.45 19.81
CA GLY A 296 23.50 -24.07 18.47
C GLY A 296 23.50 -22.57 18.16
N MET A 297 23.84 -21.70 19.13
CA MET A 297 23.91 -20.25 18.89
C MET A 297 25.01 -19.85 17.90
N LYS A 298 26.12 -20.61 17.85
CA LYS A 298 27.19 -20.42 16.85
C LYS A 298 26.77 -20.80 15.44
N THR A 299 25.81 -21.72 15.29
CA THR A 299 25.27 -22.18 14.00
C THR A 299 23.97 -21.47 13.64
N LEU A 300 23.47 -20.59 14.51
CA LEU A 300 22.24 -19.83 14.30
C LEU A 300 22.30 -19.04 12.99
N ALA A 301 23.49 -18.53 12.64
CA ALA A 301 23.75 -17.81 11.38
C ALA A 301 23.33 -18.60 10.12
N ASP A 302 23.38 -19.93 10.16
CA ASP A 302 23.08 -20.79 9.02
C ASP A 302 21.61 -21.27 8.97
N GLU A 303 20.83 -21.11 10.06
CA GLU A 303 19.48 -21.66 10.20
C GLU A 303 18.38 -20.59 10.16
N ARG A 304 18.01 -20.19 8.94
CA ARG A 304 17.09 -19.07 8.65
C ARG A 304 15.76 -19.10 9.41
N GLU A 305 15.09 -20.25 9.43
CA GLU A 305 13.77 -20.40 10.07
C GLU A 305 13.87 -20.27 11.59
N VAL A 306 14.95 -20.76 12.18
CA VAL A 306 15.22 -20.65 13.61
C VAL A 306 15.46 -19.20 13.98
N GLN A 307 16.24 -18.47 13.18
CA GLN A 307 16.42 -17.04 13.40
C GLN A 307 15.10 -16.26 13.37
N ARG A 308 14.20 -16.57 12.42
CA ARG A 308 12.88 -15.93 12.35
C ARG A 308 12.07 -16.17 13.61
N ARG A 309 12.01 -17.42 14.09
CA ARG A 309 11.28 -17.77 15.33
C ARG A 309 11.88 -17.13 16.58
N VAL A 310 13.21 -17.05 16.67
CA VAL A 310 13.91 -16.37 17.77
C VAL A 310 13.61 -14.88 17.75
N TYR A 311 13.68 -14.24 16.57
CA TYR A 311 13.41 -12.81 16.39
C TYR A 311 11.98 -12.45 16.82
N THR A 312 10.98 -13.17 16.29
CA THR A 312 9.57 -12.97 16.66
C THR A 312 9.31 -13.31 18.13
N GLY A 313 9.94 -14.36 18.66
CA GLY A 313 9.80 -14.76 20.06
C GLY A 313 10.35 -13.74 21.05
N LEU A 314 11.49 -13.11 20.75
CA LEU A 314 12.03 -12.03 21.58
C LEU A 314 11.12 -10.80 21.54
N ALA A 315 10.63 -10.43 20.34
CA ALA A 315 9.67 -9.34 20.19
C ALA A 315 8.38 -9.58 20.99
N LEU A 316 7.93 -10.83 21.07
CA LEU A 316 6.80 -11.21 21.90
C LEU A 316 7.10 -11.03 23.39
N ILE A 317 8.22 -11.59 23.88
CA ILE A 317 8.53 -11.60 25.32
C ILE A 317 8.66 -10.17 25.87
N GLU A 318 9.19 -9.24 25.07
CA GLU A 318 9.27 -7.80 25.40
C GLU A 318 7.90 -7.20 25.79
N THR A 319 6.80 -7.81 25.37
CA THR A 319 5.44 -7.34 25.65
C THR A 319 4.81 -7.99 26.88
N LEU A 320 5.48 -8.96 27.51
CA LEU A 320 4.91 -9.77 28.60
C LEU A 320 5.25 -9.22 29.99
N PRO A 321 4.33 -9.34 30.97
CA PRO A 321 4.68 -9.22 32.38
C PRO A 321 5.74 -10.24 32.77
N GLU A 322 6.66 -9.86 33.66
CA GLU A 322 7.79 -10.71 34.07
C GLU A 322 8.68 -11.19 32.92
N GLN A 323 8.78 -10.40 31.83
CA GLN A 323 9.55 -10.71 30.61
C GLN A 323 10.92 -11.32 30.88
N GLU A 324 11.66 -10.80 31.86
CA GLU A 324 13.00 -11.27 32.20
C GLU A 324 12.99 -12.63 32.90
N ARG A 325 12.03 -12.90 33.79
CA ARG A 325 11.87 -14.21 34.45
C ARG A 325 11.43 -15.27 33.43
N ILE A 326 10.51 -14.93 32.54
CA ILE A 326 10.06 -15.82 31.46
C ILE A 326 11.23 -16.13 30.56
N LEU A 327 11.97 -15.11 30.10
CA LEU A 327 13.14 -15.29 29.25
C LEU A 327 14.20 -16.18 29.91
N ALA A 328 14.55 -15.90 31.16
CA ALA A 328 15.50 -16.70 31.92
C ALA A 328 15.04 -18.16 32.09
N HIS A 329 13.76 -18.40 32.34
CA HIS A 329 13.20 -19.74 32.41
C HIS A 329 13.27 -20.48 31.06
N ILE A 330 12.94 -19.81 29.95
CA ILE A 330 13.03 -20.43 28.62
C ILE A 330 14.48 -20.79 28.31
N ILE A 331 15.42 -19.86 28.52
CA ILE A 331 16.85 -20.08 28.26
C ILE A 331 17.39 -21.22 29.12
N GLY A 332 17.02 -21.27 30.40
CA GLY A 332 17.50 -22.29 31.34
C GLY A 332 17.02 -23.72 31.02
N ASN A 333 15.92 -23.86 30.28
CA ASN A 333 15.29 -25.15 30.00
C ASN A 333 15.28 -25.54 28.51
N ALA A 334 15.63 -24.62 27.60
CA ALA A 334 15.81 -24.93 26.19
C ALA A 334 17.11 -25.73 25.99
N LYS A 335 17.04 -26.85 25.27
CA LYS A 335 18.22 -27.69 24.98
C LYS A 335 19.18 -27.00 24.01
N ASP A 336 18.62 -26.22 23.09
CA ASP A 336 19.33 -25.48 22.06
C ASP A 336 18.48 -24.28 21.60
N VAL A 337 19.01 -23.51 20.64
CA VAL A 337 18.29 -22.37 20.06
C VAL A 337 17.00 -22.79 19.31
N LYS A 338 16.93 -24.01 18.77
CA LYS A 338 15.68 -24.53 18.16
C LYS A 338 14.61 -24.73 19.22
N GLY A 339 15.01 -25.24 20.37
CA GLY A 339 14.17 -25.40 21.55
C GLY A 339 13.62 -24.09 22.06
N PHE A 340 14.47 -23.08 22.15
CA PHE A 340 14.04 -21.71 22.45
C PHE A 340 12.96 -21.25 21.47
N GLY A 341 13.21 -21.36 20.16
CA GLY A 341 12.25 -20.97 19.13
C GLY A 341 10.94 -21.77 19.14
N ARG A 342 10.95 -23.03 19.59
CA ARG A 342 9.73 -23.84 19.78
C ARG A 342 8.90 -23.33 20.97
N ILE A 343 9.55 -23.04 22.09
CA ILE A 343 8.87 -22.56 23.30
C ILE A 343 8.24 -21.18 23.05
N THR A 344 8.99 -20.24 22.47
CA THR A 344 8.47 -18.88 22.22
C THR A 344 7.31 -18.87 21.22
N ALA A 345 7.37 -19.70 20.17
CA ALA A 345 6.27 -19.85 19.22
C ALA A 345 5.01 -20.44 19.89
N ALA A 346 5.15 -21.37 20.82
CA ALA A 346 4.01 -21.90 21.58
C ALA A 346 3.47 -20.87 22.59
N LEU A 347 4.36 -20.10 23.22
CA LEU A 347 3.99 -19.04 24.16
C LEU A 347 3.16 -17.94 23.49
N GLU A 348 3.49 -17.59 22.24
CA GLU A 348 2.74 -16.63 21.41
C GLU A 348 1.24 -16.95 21.32
N GLN A 349 0.89 -18.22 21.43
CA GLN A 349 -0.48 -18.70 21.28
C GLN A 349 -1.30 -18.55 22.56
N VAL A 350 -0.66 -18.66 23.73
CA VAL A 350 -1.36 -18.74 25.03
C VAL A 350 -1.26 -17.48 25.89
N TYR A 351 -0.26 -16.63 25.67
CA TYR A 351 0.05 -15.54 26.60
C TYR A 351 -1.07 -14.50 26.79
N LYS A 352 -2.02 -14.44 25.85
CA LYS A 352 -3.17 -13.53 25.90
C LYS A 352 -4.32 -14.07 26.76
N ASP A 353 -4.27 -15.32 27.21
CA ASP A 353 -5.29 -15.91 28.09
C ASP A 353 -5.07 -15.46 29.54
N PRO A 354 -6.04 -14.81 30.21
CA PRO A 354 -5.92 -14.40 31.61
C PRO A 354 -5.76 -15.56 32.60
N GLU A 355 -6.23 -16.76 32.25
CA GLU A 355 -6.08 -17.97 33.08
C GLU A 355 -4.75 -18.69 32.81
N PHE A 356 -4.02 -18.26 31.80
CA PHE A 356 -2.72 -18.81 31.49
C PHE A 356 -1.69 -18.30 32.49
N THR A 357 -1.17 -19.22 33.29
CA THR A 357 0.03 -19.00 34.10
C THR A 357 1.19 -19.68 33.40
N TYR A 358 2.25 -18.91 33.14
CA TYR A 358 3.46 -19.46 32.54
C TYR A 358 4.02 -20.59 33.45
N PRO A 359 4.31 -21.79 32.89
CA PRO A 359 4.58 -22.97 33.70
C PRO A 359 6.04 -23.02 34.20
N PHE A 360 6.38 -22.15 35.16
CA PHE A 360 7.71 -22.08 35.78
C PHE A 360 8.15 -23.37 36.50
N GLN A 361 7.19 -24.25 36.81
CA GLN A 361 7.45 -25.54 37.46
C GLN A 361 7.97 -26.61 36.50
N VAL A 362 7.89 -26.38 35.19
CA VAL A 362 8.25 -27.37 34.17
C VAL A 362 9.67 -27.11 33.69
N THR A 363 10.56 -28.08 33.88
CA THR A 363 12.01 -27.90 33.64
C THR A 363 12.52 -28.56 32.35
N GLU A 364 11.65 -29.24 31.61
CA GLU A 364 12.01 -29.87 30.34
C GLU A 364 11.40 -29.13 29.15
N GLU A 365 12.22 -28.83 28.13
CA GLU A 365 11.77 -28.14 26.92
C GLU A 365 10.49 -28.71 26.30
N GLN A 366 10.44 -30.04 26.10
CA GLN A 366 9.28 -30.69 25.48
C GLN A 366 8.04 -30.60 26.37
N GLU A 367 8.22 -30.67 27.69
CA GLU A 367 7.13 -30.52 28.62
C GLU A 367 6.63 -29.09 28.69
N ILE A 368 7.52 -28.08 28.60
CA ILE A 368 7.13 -26.67 28.49
C ILE A 368 6.27 -26.50 27.24
N VAL A 369 6.78 -26.89 26.07
CA VAL A 369 6.02 -26.79 24.80
C VAL A 369 4.69 -27.53 24.89
N ARG A 370 4.69 -28.76 25.42
CA ARG A 370 3.49 -29.56 25.61
C ARG A 370 2.52 -28.88 26.56
N HIS A 371 2.97 -28.31 27.68
CA HIS A 371 2.12 -27.65 28.66
C HIS A 371 1.49 -26.37 28.08
N LEU A 372 2.26 -25.59 27.32
CA LEU A 372 1.75 -24.42 26.59
C LEU A 372 0.67 -24.85 25.58
N ARG A 373 0.95 -25.85 24.74
CA ARG A 373 -0.02 -26.34 23.74
C ARG A 373 -1.23 -27.04 24.34
N THR A 374 -1.03 -27.85 25.38
CA THR A 374 -2.09 -28.58 26.07
C THR A 374 -3.01 -27.62 26.78
N HIS A 375 -2.50 -26.56 27.42
CA HIS A 375 -3.35 -25.53 28.01
C HIS A 375 -4.29 -24.90 26.98
N LEU A 376 -3.77 -24.59 25.79
CA LEU A 376 -4.54 -24.05 24.67
C LEU A 376 -5.58 -25.06 24.14
N VAL A 377 -5.16 -26.30 23.95
CA VAL A 377 -5.97 -27.38 23.36
C VAL A 377 -7.03 -27.92 24.33
N ASP A 378 -6.69 -28.22 25.58
CA ASP A 378 -7.58 -28.88 26.53
C ASP A 378 -8.81 -28.03 26.88
N LYS A 379 -8.66 -26.71 26.97
CA LYS A 379 -9.77 -25.82 27.35
C LYS A 379 -10.79 -25.67 26.21
N SER A 380 -10.31 -25.52 24.98
CA SER A 380 -11.16 -25.16 23.85
C SER A 380 -11.53 -26.34 22.97
N ILE A 381 -10.66 -27.35 22.79
CA ILE A 381 -10.96 -28.53 21.96
C ILE A 381 -11.89 -29.51 22.67
N ARG A 382 -11.80 -29.66 24.01
CA ARG A 382 -12.80 -30.45 24.76
C ARG A 382 -14.23 -29.95 24.53
N ARG A 383 -14.39 -28.66 24.26
CA ARG A 383 -15.69 -28.06 23.91
C ARG A 383 -16.11 -28.34 22.47
N LEU A 384 -15.16 -28.35 21.53
CA LEU A 384 -15.43 -28.69 20.13
C LEU A 384 -15.77 -30.17 19.91
N LYS A 385 -15.44 -31.06 20.86
CA LYS A 385 -15.76 -32.50 20.81
C LYS A 385 -15.27 -33.15 19.50
N PHE A 386 -14.02 -32.88 19.09
CA PHE A 386 -13.38 -33.65 18.00
C PHE A 386 -13.25 -35.11 18.41
N ASP A 387 -13.45 -36.02 17.46
CA ASP A 387 -13.09 -37.42 17.65
C ASP A 387 -11.55 -37.57 17.76
N PRO A 388 -11.04 -38.70 18.30
CA PRO A 388 -9.61 -38.88 18.54
C PRO A 388 -8.73 -38.72 17.30
N ASP A 389 -9.21 -39.16 16.12
CA ASP A 389 -8.42 -39.11 14.88
C ASP A 389 -8.35 -37.67 14.34
N THR A 390 -9.47 -36.94 14.41
CA THR A 390 -9.52 -35.51 14.07
C THR A 390 -8.70 -34.68 15.05
N LEU A 391 -8.75 -34.97 16.36
CA LEU A 391 -7.95 -34.31 17.38
C LEU A 391 -6.45 -34.48 17.13
N GLU A 392 -6.01 -35.71 16.87
CA GLU A 392 -4.61 -35.99 16.57
C GLU A 392 -4.17 -35.26 15.29
N THR A 393 -5.00 -35.28 14.24
CA THR A 393 -4.75 -34.54 13.00
C THR A 393 -4.67 -33.03 13.25
N TYR A 394 -5.54 -32.50 14.11
CA TYR A 394 -5.59 -31.09 14.49
C TYR A 394 -4.31 -30.66 15.21
N ILE A 395 -3.89 -31.44 16.22
CA ILE A 395 -2.62 -31.22 16.93
C ILE A 395 -1.46 -31.28 15.94
N GLN A 396 -1.37 -32.31 15.11
CA GLN A 396 -0.30 -32.46 14.13
C GLN A 396 -0.23 -31.32 13.12
N ARG A 397 -1.37 -30.81 12.63
CA ARG A 397 -1.38 -29.67 11.70
C ARG A 397 -0.96 -28.37 12.38
N ILE A 398 -1.30 -28.14 13.65
CA ILE A 398 -0.77 -26.98 14.40
C ILE A 398 0.77 -26.99 14.40
N GLU A 399 1.40 -28.17 14.52
CA GLU A 399 2.86 -28.26 14.58
C GLU A 399 3.55 -28.08 13.23
N LYS A 400 2.86 -28.44 12.14
CA LYS A 400 3.45 -28.56 10.79
C LYS A 400 3.07 -27.43 9.84
N ASP A 401 1.99 -26.69 10.10
CA ASP A 401 1.39 -25.70 9.18
C ASP A 401 1.23 -24.33 9.86
N GLU A 402 2.02 -23.34 9.43
CA GLU A 402 2.01 -21.96 9.97
C GLU A 402 0.65 -21.26 9.78
N ARG A 403 -0.04 -21.48 8.63
CA ARG A 403 -1.35 -20.87 8.36
C ARG A 403 -2.41 -21.52 9.24
N PHE A 404 -2.42 -22.85 9.31
CA PHE A 404 -3.35 -23.56 10.17
C PHE A 404 -3.15 -23.23 11.65
N SER A 405 -1.91 -23.03 12.09
CA SER A 405 -1.64 -22.59 13.46
C SER A 405 -2.30 -21.24 13.79
N LYS A 406 -2.34 -20.28 12.85
CA LYS A 406 -3.02 -18.99 13.05
C LYS A 406 -4.54 -19.16 13.12
N ILE A 407 -5.11 -19.94 12.20
CA ILE A 407 -6.55 -20.27 12.19
C ILE A 407 -6.94 -20.98 13.49
N SER A 408 -6.14 -21.97 13.90
CA SER A 408 -6.34 -22.72 15.14
C SER A 408 -6.37 -21.81 16.36
N ASN A 409 -5.46 -20.82 16.45
CA ASN A 409 -5.48 -19.87 17.56
C ASN A 409 -6.81 -19.11 17.64
N ILE A 410 -7.38 -18.72 16.50
CA ILE A 410 -8.68 -18.01 16.45
C ILE A 410 -9.81 -18.96 16.86
N ILE A 411 -9.91 -20.15 16.26
CA ILE A 411 -10.94 -21.16 16.57
C ILE A 411 -10.90 -21.54 18.05
N THR A 412 -9.71 -21.75 18.59
CA THR A 412 -9.47 -22.09 19.99
C THR A 412 -9.89 -20.94 20.91
N THR A 413 -9.64 -19.70 20.50
CA THR A 413 -10.08 -18.52 21.25
C THR A 413 -11.61 -18.37 21.22
N LEU A 414 -12.22 -18.53 20.04
CA LEU A 414 -13.67 -18.48 19.86
C LEU A 414 -14.40 -19.52 20.73
N ALA A 415 -13.97 -20.78 20.70
CA ALA A 415 -14.51 -21.83 21.56
C ALA A 415 -14.30 -21.58 23.07
N GLY A 416 -13.35 -20.70 23.43
CA GLY A 416 -13.10 -20.28 24.80
C GLY A 416 -14.12 -19.28 25.36
N TYR A 417 -14.74 -18.45 24.50
CA TYR A 417 -15.62 -17.35 24.93
C TYR A 417 -16.97 -17.82 25.49
N LYS A 418 -17.55 -17.01 26.39
CA LYS A 418 -18.82 -17.31 27.09
C LYS A 418 -20.03 -17.43 26.17
N HIS A 419 -20.07 -16.66 25.08
CA HIS A 419 -21.22 -16.63 24.16
C HIS A 419 -21.17 -17.75 23.09
N TYR A 420 -19.99 -18.32 22.86
CA TYR A 420 -19.77 -19.51 22.03
C TYR A 420 -19.84 -20.81 22.85
N GLN A 421 -20.61 -20.80 23.95
CA GLN A 421 -20.81 -21.98 24.81
C GLN A 421 -22.02 -22.82 24.42
N ASP A 422 -22.89 -22.33 23.53
CA ASP A 422 -24.00 -23.15 23.03
C ASP A 422 -23.50 -24.24 22.07
N ASP A 423 -24.12 -25.42 22.17
CA ASP A 423 -23.72 -26.58 21.37
C ASP A 423 -23.83 -26.31 19.85
N HIS A 424 -24.70 -25.40 19.41
CA HIS A 424 -24.88 -25.13 17.97
C HIS A 424 -23.69 -24.39 17.38
N ARG A 425 -23.24 -23.29 18.01
CA ARG A 425 -22.04 -22.55 17.58
C ARG A 425 -20.76 -23.36 17.72
N LEU A 426 -20.64 -24.18 18.76
CA LEU A 426 -19.50 -25.11 18.91
C LEU A 426 -19.49 -26.18 17.82
N ASN A 427 -20.65 -26.73 17.46
CA ASN A 427 -20.76 -27.67 16.35
C ASN A 427 -20.39 -27.02 15.00
N LEU A 428 -20.81 -25.77 14.76
CA LEU A 428 -20.43 -25.04 13.56
C LEU A 428 -18.92 -24.76 13.50
N LEU A 429 -18.31 -24.32 14.61
CA LEU A 429 -16.85 -24.18 14.71
C LEU A 429 -16.13 -25.51 14.42
N ARG A 430 -16.67 -26.64 14.92
CA ARG A 430 -16.15 -27.98 14.63
C ARG A 430 -16.24 -28.29 13.14
N GLU A 431 -17.37 -28.05 12.49
CA GLU A 431 -17.56 -28.27 11.05
C GLU A 431 -16.56 -27.47 10.22
N ILE A 432 -16.44 -26.16 10.50
CA ILE A 432 -15.49 -25.25 9.83
C ILE A 432 -14.05 -25.75 10.00
N ALA A 433 -13.65 -26.07 11.24
CA ALA A 433 -12.32 -26.58 11.54
C ALA A 433 -12.03 -27.89 10.80
N THR A 434 -13.00 -28.81 10.76
CA THR A 434 -12.87 -30.11 10.08
C THR A 434 -12.75 -29.94 8.57
N ALA A 435 -13.53 -29.03 7.98
CA ALA A 435 -13.43 -28.71 6.56
C ALA A 435 -12.07 -28.09 6.20
N GLU A 436 -11.52 -27.20 7.04
CA GLU A 436 -10.17 -26.65 6.85
C GLU A 436 -9.09 -27.70 7.05
N LEU A 437 -9.22 -28.59 8.05
CA LEU A 437 -8.31 -29.71 8.26
C LEU A 437 -8.21 -30.60 7.00
N ALA A 438 -9.33 -30.83 6.33
CA ALA A 438 -9.41 -31.57 5.08
C ALA A 438 -8.96 -30.76 3.84
N GLY A 439 -8.71 -29.44 3.98
CA GLY A 439 -8.37 -28.55 2.87
C GLY A 439 -9.54 -28.22 1.95
N LYS A 440 -10.79 -28.40 2.43
CA LYS A 440 -12.03 -28.30 1.65
C LYS A 440 -12.96 -27.19 2.12
N PHE A 441 -12.49 -26.26 2.95
CA PHE A 441 -13.33 -25.19 3.50
C PHE A 441 -14.10 -24.41 2.42
N GLN A 442 -13.41 -24.02 1.34
CA GLN A 442 -14.03 -23.26 0.25
C GLN A 442 -15.11 -24.06 -0.49
N GLU A 443 -14.91 -25.36 -0.69
CA GLU A 443 -15.94 -26.23 -1.28
C GLU A 443 -17.12 -26.39 -0.32
N TRP A 444 -16.82 -26.63 0.97
CA TRP A 444 -17.80 -26.83 2.04
C TRP A 444 -18.71 -25.61 2.23
N LYS A 445 -18.16 -24.38 2.23
CA LYS A 445 -18.93 -23.13 2.38
C LYS A 445 -20.11 -23.04 1.41
N TYR A 446 -19.95 -23.56 0.19
CA TYR A 446 -20.99 -23.50 -0.85
C TYR A 446 -21.63 -24.86 -1.16
N SER A 447 -21.48 -25.85 -0.26
CA SER A 447 -22.08 -27.19 -0.43
C SER A 447 -22.66 -27.77 0.85
N HIS A 448 -22.61 -27.06 1.97
CA HIS A 448 -23.27 -27.48 3.20
C HIS A 448 -24.80 -27.51 3.02
N ASP A 449 -25.49 -28.22 3.92
CA ASP A 449 -26.95 -28.42 3.94
C ASP A 449 -27.82 -27.16 3.75
N LEU A 450 -27.40 -25.98 4.24
CA LEU A 450 -28.13 -24.71 4.03
C LEU A 450 -27.74 -23.92 2.76
N ALA A 451 -26.70 -24.31 2.03
CA ALA A 451 -26.15 -23.52 0.94
C ALA A 451 -27.12 -23.37 -0.24
N ASP A 452 -27.91 -24.41 -0.53
CA ASP A 452 -28.92 -24.37 -1.59
C ASP A 452 -29.99 -23.32 -1.33
N ILE A 453 -30.49 -23.22 -0.10
CA ILE A 453 -31.50 -22.24 0.30
C ILE A 453 -30.90 -20.82 0.26
N GLN A 454 -29.64 -20.67 0.70
CA GLN A 454 -28.94 -19.38 0.71
C GLN A 454 -28.66 -18.86 -0.70
N LEU A 455 -28.44 -19.74 -1.68
CA LEU A 455 -28.12 -19.37 -3.07
C LEU A 455 -29.34 -19.35 -4.00
N GLN A 456 -30.56 -19.50 -3.48
CA GLN A 456 -31.80 -19.41 -4.27
C GLN A 456 -31.93 -18.13 -5.13
N PRO A 457 -31.46 -16.93 -4.71
CA PRO A 457 -31.58 -15.73 -5.55
C PRO A 457 -30.91 -15.86 -6.93
N ILE A 458 -29.96 -16.77 -7.08
CA ILE A 458 -29.26 -17.07 -8.33
C ILE A 458 -29.58 -18.46 -8.90
N GLY A 459 -30.62 -19.13 -8.41
CA GLY A 459 -31.08 -20.44 -8.90
C GLY A 459 -30.69 -21.65 -8.03
N GLY A 460 -30.09 -21.45 -6.85
CA GLY A 460 -29.70 -22.54 -5.95
C GLY A 460 -28.38 -23.21 -6.36
N VAL A 461 -27.98 -24.29 -5.66
CA VAL A 461 -26.70 -24.98 -5.95
C VAL A 461 -26.71 -25.74 -7.28
N GLU A 462 -27.89 -25.97 -7.86
CA GLU A 462 -28.04 -26.67 -9.14
C GLU A 462 -27.65 -25.79 -10.34
N ASP A 463 -27.71 -24.46 -10.23
CA ASP A 463 -27.22 -23.54 -11.27
C ASP A 463 -25.70 -23.36 -11.15
N GLU A 464 -24.95 -24.37 -11.60
CA GLU A 464 -23.49 -24.41 -11.51
C GLU A 464 -22.81 -23.17 -12.13
N GLN A 465 -23.41 -22.57 -13.17
CA GLN A 465 -22.85 -21.39 -13.84
C GLN A 465 -23.02 -20.13 -12.99
N ALA A 466 -24.21 -19.91 -12.44
CA ALA A 466 -24.46 -18.77 -11.56
C ALA A 466 -23.68 -18.90 -10.24
N VAL A 467 -23.62 -20.10 -9.68
CA VAL A 467 -22.82 -20.41 -8.48
C VAL A 467 -21.32 -20.20 -8.75
N ALA A 468 -20.82 -20.59 -9.92
CA ALA A 468 -19.43 -20.33 -10.30
C ALA A 468 -19.15 -18.84 -10.44
N ALA A 469 -20.06 -18.06 -11.02
CA ALA A 469 -19.95 -16.60 -11.11
C ALA A 469 -19.98 -15.93 -9.72
N TRP A 470 -20.81 -16.42 -8.79
CA TRP A 470 -20.82 -15.97 -7.40
C TRP A 470 -19.54 -16.35 -6.64
N LYS A 471 -18.97 -17.53 -6.88
CA LYS A 471 -17.70 -17.96 -6.28
C LYS A 471 -16.47 -17.29 -6.90
N GLU A 472 -16.60 -16.69 -8.08
CA GLU A 472 -15.47 -16.13 -8.81
C GLU A 472 -14.87 -14.96 -8.03
N ARG A 473 -13.61 -15.15 -7.61
CA ARG A 473 -12.89 -14.14 -6.83
C ARG A 473 -12.37 -13.06 -7.76
N SER A 474 -12.80 -11.84 -7.50
CA SER A 474 -12.31 -10.67 -8.20
C SER A 474 -11.12 -10.09 -7.43
N ARG A 475 -10.08 -9.66 -8.14
CA ARG A 475 -9.00 -8.83 -7.59
C ARG A 475 -8.70 -7.74 -8.58
N VAL A 476 -9.09 -6.52 -8.22
CA VAL A 476 -9.03 -5.35 -9.08
C VAL A 476 -8.22 -4.27 -8.40
N THR A 477 -7.30 -3.64 -9.13
CA THR A 477 -6.56 -2.47 -8.64
C THR A 477 -7.12 -1.24 -9.33
N ARG A 478 -7.69 -0.33 -8.55
CA ARG A 478 -8.31 0.93 -8.96
C ARG A 478 -7.50 2.14 -8.50
N ILE A 479 -7.73 3.32 -9.07
CA ILE A 479 -6.93 4.53 -8.80
C ILE A 479 -7.81 5.74 -8.53
N VAL A 480 -7.84 6.20 -7.29
CA VAL A 480 -8.74 7.30 -6.87
C VAL A 480 -8.03 8.67 -6.84
N GLY A 481 -8.81 9.76 -6.97
CA GLY A 481 -8.30 11.13 -7.06
C GLY A 481 -9.02 12.06 -6.06
N GLU A 482 -8.57 12.09 -4.80
CA GLU A 482 -9.25 12.83 -3.73
C GLU A 482 -9.26 14.37 -3.94
N LEU A 483 -10.33 14.91 -4.53
CA LEU A 483 -10.52 16.34 -4.87
C LEU A 483 -10.83 17.27 -3.67
N ASN A 484 -11.38 16.76 -2.57
CA ASN A 484 -11.91 17.59 -1.47
C ASN A 484 -10.84 18.24 -0.58
N ALA A 485 -9.72 17.56 -0.38
CA ALA A 485 -8.66 18.08 0.46
C ALA A 485 -7.89 19.19 -0.30
N LEU A 486 -7.70 19.05 -1.61
CA LEU A 486 -7.13 20.08 -2.49
C LEU A 486 -7.91 21.40 -2.39
N ASP A 487 -9.24 21.34 -2.40
CA ASP A 487 -10.07 22.52 -2.25
C ASP A 487 -9.89 23.16 -0.86
N ALA A 488 -9.83 22.37 0.23
CA ALA A 488 -9.55 22.91 1.57
C ALA A 488 -8.19 23.63 1.67
N HIS A 489 -7.15 23.14 0.99
CA HIS A 489 -5.86 23.84 0.91
C HIS A 489 -5.89 25.07 0.01
N ILE A 490 -6.58 25.02 -1.14
CA ILE A 490 -6.83 26.20 -1.98
C ILE A 490 -7.54 27.29 -1.16
N GLN A 491 -8.56 26.93 -0.37
CA GLN A 491 -9.26 27.84 0.52
C GLN A 491 -8.35 28.36 1.65
N ALA A 492 -7.49 27.53 2.21
CA ALA A 492 -6.52 27.94 3.23
C ALA A 492 -5.51 28.97 2.69
N VAL A 493 -5.00 28.75 1.48
CA VAL A 493 -4.13 29.71 0.79
C VAL A 493 -4.89 31.00 0.47
N LYS A 494 -6.10 30.91 -0.08
CA LYS A 494 -6.95 32.08 -0.39
C LYS A 494 -7.20 32.97 0.82
N LYS A 495 -7.40 32.38 2.00
CA LYS A 495 -7.53 33.11 3.28
C LYS A 495 -6.27 33.91 3.65
N THR A 496 -5.11 33.50 3.15
CA THR A 496 -3.82 34.19 3.39
C THR A 496 -3.41 35.16 2.27
N THR A 497 -4.07 35.11 1.10
CA THR A 497 -3.77 35.97 -0.05
C THR A 497 -3.82 37.46 0.28
N GLN A 498 -4.78 37.92 1.07
CA GLN A 498 -4.88 39.33 1.48
C GLN A 498 -3.63 39.78 2.26
N LYS A 499 -3.11 38.93 3.15
CA LYS A 499 -1.89 39.19 3.92
C LYS A 499 -0.64 39.20 3.03
N LEU A 500 -0.61 38.34 1.99
CA LEU A 500 0.46 38.34 0.98
C LEU A 500 0.49 39.66 0.19
N GLN A 501 -0.69 40.14 -0.25
CA GLN A 501 -0.83 41.42 -0.96
C GLN A 501 -0.39 42.61 -0.09
N GLU A 502 -0.81 42.64 1.19
CA GLU A 502 -0.39 43.67 2.14
C GLU A 502 1.14 43.67 2.37
N THR A 503 1.74 42.48 2.50
CA THR A 503 3.18 42.33 2.71
C THR A 503 3.97 42.76 1.46
N TYR A 504 3.48 42.41 0.27
CA TYR A 504 4.07 42.86 -1.00
C TYR A 504 4.00 44.39 -1.12
N LYS A 505 2.82 44.97 -0.88
CA LYS A 505 2.59 46.42 -0.95
C LYS A 505 3.47 47.18 0.05
N GLY A 506 3.58 46.68 1.28
CA GLY A 506 4.41 47.30 2.32
C GLY A 506 5.91 47.25 2.04
N TYR A 507 6.38 46.21 1.34
CA TYR A 507 7.81 46.05 1.03
C TYR A 507 8.25 46.79 -0.23
N TYR A 508 7.46 46.72 -1.31
CA TYR A 508 7.78 47.35 -2.60
C TYR A 508 7.16 48.74 -2.79
N ASN A 509 6.31 49.21 -1.86
CA ASN A 509 5.54 50.45 -1.99
C ASN A 509 4.70 50.52 -3.28
N GLN A 510 4.26 49.37 -3.78
CA GLN A 510 3.53 49.23 -5.04
C GLN A 510 2.42 48.19 -4.90
N GLU A 511 1.25 48.46 -5.46
CA GLU A 511 0.18 47.46 -5.51
C GLU A 511 0.52 46.35 -6.50
N CYS A 512 0.22 45.10 -6.12
CA CYS A 512 0.43 43.95 -6.98
C CYS A 512 -0.76 43.77 -7.92
N THR A 513 -0.63 44.27 -9.14
CA THR A 513 -1.64 44.21 -10.21
C THR A 513 -1.04 43.63 -11.50
N VAL A 514 -1.87 43.18 -12.43
CA VAL A 514 -1.42 42.70 -13.75
C VAL A 514 -0.68 43.81 -14.49
N GLU A 515 -1.16 45.05 -14.41
CA GLU A 515 -0.50 46.22 -15.00
C GLU A 515 0.89 46.46 -14.41
N SER A 516 1.03 46.35 -13.09
CA SER A 516 2.34 46.49 -12.42
C SER A 516 3.32 45.40 -12.83
N LEU A 517 2.85 44.16 -13.03
CA LEU A 517 3.68 43.04 -13.48
C LEU A 517 4.20 43.29 -14.91
N VAL A 518 3.33 43.72 -15.82
CA VAL A 518 3.69 44.06 -17.20
C VAL A 518 4.70 45.21 -17.25
N GLU A 519 4.57 46.21 -16.38
CA GLU A 519 5.52 47.32 -16.27
C GLU A 519 6.90 46.87 -15.76
N LEU A 520 6.93 45.96 -14.77
CA LEU A 520 8.17 45.35 -14.27
C LEU A 520 8.86 44.52 -15.37
N GLU A 521 8.10 43.68 -16.09
CA GLU A 521 8.63 42.87 -17.19
C GLU A 521 9.16 43.75 -18.34
N ARG A 522 8.44 44.84 -18.68
CA ARG A 522 8.92 45.83 -19.66
C ARG A 522 10.21 46.51 -19.22
N SER A 523 10.33 46.84 -17.93
CA SER A 523 11.55 47.43 -17.35
C SER A 523 12.73 46.46 -17.39
N ILE A 524 12.50 45.16 -17.16
CA ILE A 524 13.53 44.11 -17.31
C ILE A 524 14.01 44.04 -18.76
N VAL A 525 13.09 43.97 -19.73
CA VAL A 525 13.44 43.91 -21.16
C VAL A 525 14.22 45.15 -21.59
N THR A 526 13.83 46.33 -21.09
CA THR A 526 14.55 47.59 -21.36
C THR A 526 15.97 47.54 -20.80
N ASN A 527 16.14 47.10 -19.56
CA ASN A 527 17.47 46.97 -18.94
C ASN A 527 18.34 45.92 -19.64
N GLU A 528 17.75 44.80 -20.08
CA GLU A 528 18.46 43.76 -20.83
C GLU A 528 18.92 44.25 -22.21
N THR A 529 18.10 45.08 -22.85
CA THR A 529 18.45 45.72 -24.13
C THR A 529 19.62 46.67 -23.93
N GLN A 530 19.57 47.54 -22.92
CA GLN A 530 20.66 48.44 -22.54
C GLN A 530 21.94 47.66 -22.15
N LEU A 531 21.83 46.52 -21.45
CA LEU A 531 22.96 45.66 -21.11
C LEU A 531 23.67 45.07 -22.35
N ARG A 532 23.00 45.01 -23.50
CA ARG A 532 23.56 44.53 -24.78
C ARG A 532 24.20 45.63 -25.62
N GLU A 533 23.93 46.91 -25.32
CA GLU A 533 24.50 48.04 -26.06
C GLU A 533 26.00 48.24 -25.77
N GLU A 534 26.77 48.51 -26.82
CA GLU A 534 28.19 48.85 -26.72
C GLU A 534 28.34 50.32 -26.28
N GLY A 535 29.02 50.57 -25.14
CA GLY A 535 29.24 51.93 -24.62
C GLY A 535 29.05 52.10 -23.12
N LEU A 536 28.49 51.10 -22.41
CA LEU A 536 28.36 51.13 -20.96
C LEU A 536 29.71 50.92 -20.25
N SER A 537 29.99 51.78 -19.26
CA SER A 537 31.12 51.56 -18.36
C SER A 537 30.93 50.26 -17.55
N LYS A 538 32.03 49.61 -17.13
CA LYS A 538 31.98 48.38 -16.32
C LYS A 538 31.16 48.57 -15.02
N ALA A 539 31.20 49.77 -14.44
CA ALA A 539 30.44 50.12 -13.25
C ALA A 539 28.93 50.25 -13.56
N ALA A 540 28.57 50.95 -14.64
CA ALA A 540 27.18 51.12 -15.07
C ALA A 540 26.56 49.77 -15.46
N ARG A 541 27.32 48.88 -16.12
CA ARG A 541 26.86 47.54 -16.49
C ARG A 541 26.60 46.66 -15.27
N LYS A 542 27.45 46.76 -14.24
CA LYS A 542 27.26 46.04 -12.97
C LYS A 542 26.04 46.54 -12.21
N GLU A 543 25.84 47.86 -12.16
CA GLU A 543 24.69 48.49 -11.49
C GLU A 543 23.37 48.13 -12.19
N LEU A 544 23.32 48.25 -13.52
CA LEU A 544 22.16 47.88 -14.32
C LEU A 544 21.82 46.39 -14.20
N GLY A 545 22.85 45.51 -14.16
CA GLY A 545 22.66 44.08 -13.91
C GLY A 545 22.08 43.79 -12.52
N TYR A 546 22.51 44.52 -11.49
CA TYR A 546 21.96 44.39 -10.14
C TYR A 546 20.51 44.87 -10.06
N GLN A 547 20.18 46.00 -10.68
CA GLN A 547 18.81 46.51 -10.78
C GLN A 547 17.89 45.54 -11.52
N THR A 548 18.38 44.95 -12.62
CA THR A 548 17.64 43.91 -13.37
C THR A 548 17.39 42.67 -12.52
N SER A 549 18.38 42.24 -11.72
CA SER A 549 18.21 41.11 -10.79
C SER A 549 17.16 41.39 -9.72
N LYS A 550 17.10 42.62 -9.18
CA LYS A 550 16.07 43.02 -8.22
C LYS A 550 14.68 43.03 -8.83
N LEU A 551 14.55 43.55 -10.05
CA LEU A 551 13.27 43.55 -10.77
C LEU A 551 12.78 42.12 -11.04
N ARG A 552 13.68 41.20 -11.41
CA ARG A 552 13.34 39.78 -11.58
C ARG A 552 12.85 39.13 -10.28
N GLU A 553 13.52 39.41 -9.16
CA GLU A 553 13.08 38.94 -7.85
C GLU A 553 11.69 39.49 -7.49
N GLN A 554 11.44 40.77 -7.76
CA GLN A 554 10.13 41.39 -7.57
C GLN A 554 9.04 40.76 -8.46
N VAL A 555 9.35 40.45 -9.72
CA VAL A 555 8.45 39.73 -10.64
C VAL A 555 8.09 38.35 -10.11
N ASP A 556 9.06 37.60 -9.57
CA ASP A 556 8.79 36.25 -9.02
C ASP A 556 7.82 36.31 -7.83
N TYR A 557 8.00 37.28 -6.93
CA TYR A 557 7.07 37.49 -5.81
C TYR A 557 5.70 38.04 -6.27
N ALA A 558 5.66 38.90 -7.29
CA ALA A 558 4.42 39.40 -7.86
C ALA A 558 3.59 38.27 -8.50
N LYS A 559 4.24 37.33 -9.19
CA LYS A 559 3.59 36.14 -9.77
C LYS A 559 2.98 35.25 -8.69
N LEU A 560 3.70 35.00 -7.60
CA LEU A 560 3.14 34.28 -6.45
C LEU A 560 1.86 34.96 -5.92
N VAL A 561 1.89 36.28 -5.70
CA VAL A 561 0.75 37.03 -5.15
C VAL A 561 -0.45 37.05 -6.10
N LEU A 562 -0.22 37.25 -7.41
CA LEU A 562 -1.30 37.30 -8.41
C LEU A 562 -1.95 35.93 -8.60
N VAL A 563 -1.16 34.85 -8.69
CA VAL A 563 -1.69 33.49 -8.84
C VAL A 563 -2.44 33.04 -7.59
N ALA A 564 -2.01 33.45 -6.39
CA ALA A 564 -2.74 33.20 -5.14
C ALA A 564 -4.14 33.85 -5.10
N THR A 565 -4.37 34.91 -5.87
CA THR A 565 -5.63 35.67 -5.87
C THR A 565 -6.73 34.94 -6.63
N ASP A 566 -6.37 34.32 -7.75
CA ASP A 566 -7.29 33.54 -8.58
C ASP A 566 -6.99 32.04 -8.52
N LEU A 567 -6.47 31.54 -7.39
CA LEU A 567 -6.04 30.15 -7.25
C LEU A 567 -7.22 29.19 -7.42
N ASP A 568 -7.09 28.23 -8.33
CA ASP A 568 -8.03 27.14 -8.54
C ASP A 568 -7.25 25.83 -8.73
N GLN A 569 -7.95 24.74 -9.06
CA GLN A 569 -7.32 23.45 -9.29
C GLN A 569 -6.37 23.47 -10.50
N GLU A 570 -6.64 24.31 -11.51
CA GLU A 570 -5.86 24.38 -12.75
C GLU A 570 -4.54 25.14 -12.52
N LYS A 571 -4.58 26.21 -11.71
CA LYS A 571 -3.42 27.06 -11.38
C LYS A 571 -2.62 26.56 -10.18
N TYR A 572 -3.04 25.46 -9.56
CA TYR A 572 -2.39 24.89 -8.37
C TYR A 572 -0.92 24.53 -8.62
N ALA A 573 -0.64 23.87 -9.74
CA ALA A 573 0.71 23.40 -10.07
C ALA A 573 1.67 24.58 -10.32
N GLU A 574 1.20 25.58 -11.08
CA GLU A 574 1.93 26.84 -11.32
C GLU A 574 2.23 27.56 -10.00
N PHE A 575 1.24 27.63 -9.12
CA PHE A 575 1.39 28.28 -7.82
C PHE A 575 2.41 27.58 -6.90
N LEU A 576 2.38 26.24 -6.86
CA LEU A 576 3.35 25.44 -6.11
C LEU A 576 4.77 25.61 -6.67
N GLU A 577 4.94 25.61 -8.00
CA GLU A 577 6.24 25.81 -8.65
C GLU A 577 6.84 27.19 -8.32
N HIS A 578 6.02 28.24 -8.32
CA HIS A 578 6.42 29.58 -7.89
C HIS A 578 6.85 29.60 -6.42
N ALA A 579 6.07 28.96 -5.54
CA ALA A 579 6.39 28.85 -4.12
C ALA A 579 7.70 28.07 -3.87
N GLU A 580 7.91 26.95 -4.56
CA GLU A 580 9.14 26.17 -4.49
C GLU A 580 10.37 26.96 -4.95
N THR A 581 10.24 27.65 -6.08
CA THR A 581 11.32 28.45 -6.66
C THR A 581 11.77 29.54 -5.70
N LEU A 582 10.83 30.23 -5.05
CA LEU A 582 11.11 31.25 -4.06
C LEU A 582 11.67 30.66 -2.75
N ALA A 583 11.11 29.55 -2.26
CA ALA A 583 11.58 28.87 -1.05
C ALA A 583 13.02 28.34 -1.17
N ARG A 584 13.50 28.00 -2.37
CA ARG A 584 14.88 27.54 -2.60
C ARG A 584 15.94 28.64 -2.51
N LYS A 585 15.58 29.91 -2.72
CA LYS A 585 16.53 31.03 -2.81
C LYS A 585 17.13 31.46 -1.46
N ARG A 586 16.58 31.02 -0.32
CA ARG A 586 16.98 31.38 1.07
C ARG A 586 17.33 32.87 1.20
N THR A 587 16.32 33.70 1.40
CA THR A 587 16.47 35.17 1.46
C THR A 587 15.90 35.71 2.78
N ASN A 588 16.30 36.92 3.17
CA ASN A 588 15.67 37.65 4.28
C ASN A 588 14.43 38.44 3.82
N HIS A 589 13.85 38.07 2.67
CA HIS A 589 12.73 38.80 2.09
C HIS A 589 11.44 38.53 2.90
N PRO A 590 10.59 39.52 3.21
CA PRO A 590 9.40 39.30 4.06
C PRO A 590 8.38 38.30 3.50
N LEU A 591 8.33 38.14 2.18
CA LEU A 591 7.48 37.15 1.51
C LEU A 591 8.09 35.74 1.45
N TYR A 592 9.35 35.57 1.87
CA TYR A 592 10.03 34.28 1.84
C TYR A 592 9.35 33.25 2.75
N ASP A 593 9.07 33.61 4.00
CA ASP A 593 8.40 32.70 4.95
C ASP A 593 7.00 32.31 4.48
N ALA A 594 6.33 33.21 3.77
CA ALA A 594 5.03 32.93 3.20
C ALA A 594 5.13 31.99 1.98
N ALA A 595 6.15 32.13 1.14
CA ALA A 595 6.44 31.18 0.07
C ALA A 595 6.83 29.79 0.62
N VAL A 596 7.58 29.74 1.72
CA VAL A 596 7.92 28.49 2.44
C VAL A 596 6.67 27.84 3.02
N TRP A 597 5.81 28.62 3.68
CA TRP A 597 4.55 28.12 4.24
C TRP A 597 3.59 27.63 3.16
N VAL A 598 3.44 28.37 2.05
CA VAL A 598 2.65 27.94 0.89
C VAL A 598 3.20 26.62 0.37
N ARG A 599 4.52 26.53 0.13
CA ARG A 599 5.16 25.28 -0.27
C ARG A 599 4.85 24.15 0.70
N GLU A 600 5.04 24.34 2.01
CA GLU A 600 4.81 23.29 3.02
C GLU A 600 3.34 22.88 3.14
N THR A 601 2.42 23.81 2.92
CA THR A 601 0.98 23.57 2.91
C THR A 601 0.55 22.79 1.66
N LEU A 602 1.22 23.02 0.53
CA LEU A 602 0.89 22.43 -0.77
C LEU A 602 1.74 21.18 -1.13
N ASP A 603 2.91 20.98 -0.49
CA ASP A 603 3.86 19.86 -0.68
C ASP A 603 3.61 18.72 0.33
N GLN A 604 2.42 18.65 0.94
CA GLN A 604 2.09 17.56 1.85
C GLN A 604 2.00 16.21 1.09
N PRO A 605 2.60 15.12 1.61
CA PRO A 605 2.65 13.79 0.96
C PRO A 605 1.29 13.19 0.58
N ALA A 606 0.19 13.66 1.20
CA ALA A 606 -1.17 13.23 0.92
C ALA A 606 -1.55 13.34 -0.57
N TYR A 607 -0.89 14.22 -1.35
CA TYR A 607 -1.18 14.41 -2.79
C TYR A 607 -0.15 13.80 -3.74
N ARG A 608 1.09 13.52 -3.31
CA ARG A 608 2.07 12.82 -4.18
C ARG A 608 1.65 11.36 -4.47
N ASN A 609 0.79 10.78 -3.63
CA ASN A 609 0.29 9.41 -3.72
C ASN A 609 -1.23 9.34 -3.92
N ALA A 610 -1.83 10.04 -4.91
CA ALA A 610 -3.22 9.78 -5.30
C ALA A 610 -3.46 8.26 -5.40
N ARG A 611 -4.32 7.69 -4.56
CA ARG A 611 -4.08 6.39 -3.90
C ARG A 611 -4.47 5.22 -4.78
N LYS A 612 -3.58 4.23 -4.99
CA LYS A 612 -4.00 2.95 -5.62
C LYS A 612 -4.85 2.31 -4.55
N ILE A 613 -6.05 1.89 -4.89
CA ILE A 613 -6.76 0.97 -4.03
C ILE A 613 -6.85 -0.37 -4.72
N GLN A 614 -6.63 -1.43 -3.98
CA GLN A 614 -6.83 -2.77 -4.45
C GLN A 614 -8.04 -3.33 -3.73
N ILE A 615 -9.02 -3.74 -4.52
CA ILE A 615 -10.27 -4.32 -4.06
C ILE A 615 -10.22 -5.79 -4.47
N TYR A 616 -10.41 -6.68 -3.52
CA TYR A 616 -10.52 -8.11 -3.83
C TYR A 616 -11.54 -8.78 -2.94
N SER A 617 -12.20 -9.80 -3.48
CA SER A 617 -13.05 -10.68 -2.70
C SER A 617 -12.29 -11.91 -2.22
N THR A 618 -12.68 -12.44 -1.06
CA THR A 618 -11.94 -13.50 -0.37
C THR A 618 -12.88 -14.42 0.42
N ASP A 619 -12.60 -15.73 0.35
CA ASP A 619 -13.08 -16.73 1.32
C ASP A 619 -11.90 -17.41 2.00
N ASP A 620 -10.81 -16.68 2.22
CA ASP A 620 -9.77 -17.18 3.10
C ASP A 620 -10.33 -17.25 4.53
N LEU A 621 -10.27 -18.44 5.13
CA LEU A 621 -10.82 -18.68 6.46
C LEU A 621 -10.13 -17.81 7.51
N GLU A 622 -8.82 -17.55 7.40
CA GLU A 622 -8.13 -16.67 8.34
C GLU A 622 -8.64 -15.23 8.22
N GLU A 623 -8.80 -14.72 6.99
CA GLU A 623 -9.34 -13.37 6.77
C GLU A 623 -10.79 -13.25 7.26
N LEU A 624 -11.66 -14.22 6.94
CA LEU A 624 -13.06 -14.24 7.39
C LEU A 624 -13.19 -14.30 8.91
N LEU A 625 -12.38 -15.15 9.58
CA LEU A 625 -12.38 -15.23 11.03
C LEU A 625 -11.82 -13.96 11.69
N ARG A 626 -11.04 -13.15 10.97
CA ARG A 626 -10.52 -11.84 11.43
C ARG A 626 -11.40 -10.68 11.01
N PHE A 627 -12.60 -10.94 10.50
CA PHE A 627 -13.55 -9.88 10.19
C PHE A 627 -13.81 -9.02 11.43
N GLY A 628 -13.71 -7.70 11.25
CA GLY A 628 -13.77 -6.70 12.31
C GLY A 628 -12.55 -6.58 13.22
N GLU A 629 -11.40 -7.16 12.90
CA GLU A 629 -10.13 -6.80 13.56
C GLU A 629 -9.46 -5.58 12.94
N THR A 630 -9.49 -5.53 11.61
CA THR A 630 -8.83 -4.54 10.79
C THR A 630 -9.75 -4.15 9.64
N PRO A 631 -9.76 -2.89 9.22
CA PRO A 631 -8.90 -1.80 9.69
C PRO A 631 -9.50 -0.98 10.84
N VAL A 632 -10.81 -1.08 11.08
CA VAL A 632 -11.49 -0.54 12.27
C VAL A 632 -11.99 -1.70 13.12
N PRO A 633 -11.59 -1.81 14.40
CA PRO A 633 -12.24 -2.73 15.33
C PRO A 633 -13.68 -2.28 15.59
N HIS A 634 -14.66 -3.10 15.23
CA HIS A 634 -16.08 -2.79 15.45
C HIS A 634 -16.76 -3.86 16.33
N CYS A 635 -18.04 -3.67 16.63
CA CYS A 635 -18.84 -4.57 17.47
C CYS A 635 -18.88 -6.03 16.97
N GLN A 636 -18.43 -6.26 15.73
CA GLN A 636 -18.34 -7.58 15.12
C GLN A 636 -16.97 -8.27 15.33
N SER A 637 -16.01 -7.62 15.99
CA SER A 637 -14.67 -8.17 16.27
C SER A 637 -14.70 -9.31 17.28
N TRP A 638 -13.94 -10.39 17.05
CA TRP A 638 -13.74 -11.43 18.05
C TRP A 638 -12.75 -11.04 19.17
N LYS A 639 -12.00 -9.93 19.03
CA LYS A 639 -10.91 -9.55 19.94
C LYS A 639 -11.32 -8.67 21.14
N HIS A 640 -12.56 -8.18 21.24
CA HIS A 640 -12.90 -7.14 22.22
C HIS A 640 -12.95 -7.64 23.68
N GLN A 641 -11.88 -7.39 24.45
CA GLN A 641 -11.75 -7.75 25.89
C GLN A 641 -12.58 -6.90 26.88
N ARG A 642 -13.59 -6.12 26.46
CA ARG A 642 -14.40 -5.29 27.37
C ARG A 642 -15.88 -5.65 27.33
N GLY A 643 -16.23 -6.69 28.09
CA GLY A 643 -17.44 -6.77 28.92
C GLY A 643 -18.80 -7.06 28.28
N ASP A 644 -19.18 -6.42 27.17
CA ASP A 644 -20.62 -6.26 26.86
C ASP A 644 -20.99 -6.30 25.36
N GLY A 645 -20.04 -6.43 24.43
CA GLY A 645 -20.29 -6.29 22.98
C GLY A 645 -19.50 -7.26 22.09
N PHE A 646 -19.82 -8.55 22.16
CA PHE A 646 -19.22 -9.61 21.33
C PHE A 646 -20.11 -10.02 20.15
N ASN A 647 -19.48 -10.45 19.05
CA ASN A 647 -20.15 -10.86 17.81
C ASN A 647 -20.65 -12.32 17.83
N ASP A 648 -21.89 -12.49 18.28
CA ASP A 648 -22.62 -13.77 18.20
C ASP A 648 -22.91 -14.22 16.75
N SER A 649 -22.72 -13.31 15.78
CA SER A 649 -23.03 -13.51 14.37
C SER A 649 -21.79 -13.67 13.47
N LEU A 650 -20.57 -13.68 14.02
CA LEU A 650 -19.33 -13.79 13.24
C LEU A 650 -19.34 -15.02 12.32
N LEU A 651 -19.76 -16.17 12.86
CA LEU A 651 -19.79 -17.41 12.09
C LEU A 651 -20.80 -17.38 10.94
N SER A 652 -21.80 -16.50 10.97
CA SER A 652 -22.70 -16.32 9.82
C SER A 652 -21.93 -15.75 8.62
N PHE A 653 -21.01 -14.80 8.85
CA PHE A 653 -20.17 -14.23 7.79
C PHE A 653 -19.13 -15.23 7.26
N VAL A 654 -18.67 -16.14 8.11
CA VAL A 654 -17.71 -17.18 7.74
C VAL A 654 -18.37 -18.31 6.97
N ALA A 655 -19.54 -18.79 7.44
CA ALA A 655 -20.14 -20.03 6.98
C ALA A 655 -21.16 -19.86 5.86
N ASP A 656 -21.92 -18.75 5.81
CA ASP A 656 -23.04 -18.66 4.88
C ASP A 656 -22.58 -18.46 3.43
N ALA A 657 -23.15 -19.24 2.53
CA ALA A 657 -22.83 -19.28 1.11
C ALA A 657 -23.23 -17.99 0.36
N ASN A 658 -24.23 -17.26 0.85
CA ASN A 658 -24.71 -16.02 0.24
C ASN A 658 -23.94 -14.77 0.67
N LYS A 659 -22.86 -14.91 1.44
CA LYS A 659 -22.03 -13.79 1.91
C LYS A 659 -20.63 -13.85 1.32
N GLU A 660 -20.14 -12.71 0.83
CA GLU A 660 -18.79 -12.56 0.29
C GLU A 660 -18.13 -11.34 0.94
N MET A 661 -16.92 -11.54 1.48
CA MET A 661 -16.12 -10.46 2.06
C MET A 661 -15.25 -9.83 0.99
N TYR A 662 -15.22 -8.51 0.98
CA TYR A 662 -14.30 -7.71 0.18
C TYR A 662 -13.28 -7.02 1.07
N VAL A 663 -12.07 -6.87 0.55
CA VAL A 663 -10.99 -6.14 1.21
C VAL A 663 -10.51 -5.03 0.28
N ILE A 664 -10.56 -3.80 0.78
CA ILE A 664 -10.08 -2.61 0.09
C ILE A 664 -8.78 -2.18 0.74
N THR A 665 -7.65 -2.25 0.03
CA THR A 665 -6.33 -1.84 0.55
C THR A 665 -5.80 -0.63 -0.20
N ASN A 666 -5.09 0.28 0.47
CA ASN A 666 -4.41 1.42 -0.17
C ASN A 666 -3.14 0.99 -0.93
N GLY A 667 -2.43 1.95 -1.49
CA GLY A 667 -1.23 1.73 -2.31
C GLY A 667 -0.04 1.15 -1.53
N ASP A 668 -0.10 1.22 -0.20
CA ASP A 668 0.89 0.63 0.71
C ASP A 668 0.49 -0.78 1.16
N GLY A 669 -0.63 -1.32 0.65
CA GLY A 669 -1.16 -2.63 1.02
C GLY A 669 -1.90 -2.67 2.36
N LYS A 670 -2.13 -1.50 2.99
CA LYS A 670 -2.89 -1.41 4.24
C LYS A 670 -4.38 -1.47 3.93
N ALA A 671 -5.12 -2.37 4.59
CA ALA A 671 -6.58 -2.38 4.52
C ALA A 671 -7.15 -1.02 4.96
N ILE A 672 -8.03 -0.45 4.15
CA ILE A 672 -8.76 0.81 4.39
C ILE A 672 -10.20 0.50 4.80
N ALA A 673 -10.82 -0.49 4.17
CA ALA A 673 -12.16 -0.99 4.49
C ALA A 673 -12.24 -2.50 4.21
N THR A 674 -13.16 -3.19 4.88
CA THR A 674 -13.40 -4.63 4.72
C THR A 674 -14.90 -4.91 4.59
N PRO A 675 -15.57 -4.43 3.53
CA PRO A 675 -17.01 -4.54 3.46
C PRO A 675 -17.49 -5.97 3.27
N MET A 676 -18.60 -6.29 3.93
CA MET A 676 -19.31 -7.55 3.73
C MET A 676 -20.45 -7.33 2.73
N THR A 677 -20.62 -8.27 1.81
CA THR A 677 -21.75 -8.25 0.86
C THR A 677 -22.62 -9.49 1.03
N ARG A 678 -23.90 -9.34 0.74
CA ARG A 678 -24.91 -10.39 0.83
C ARG A 678 -25.72 -10.46 -0.44
N LEU A 679 -25.93 -11.68 -0.91
CA LEU A 679 -26.86 -11.98 -1.98
C LEU A 679 -28.27 -12.21 -1.41
N ILE A 680 -29.24 -11.44 -1.92
CA ILE A 680 -30.67 -11.55 -1.61
C ILE A 680 -31.51 -11.55 -2.89
N GLU A 681 -32.80 -11.87 -2.77
CA GLU A 681 -33.78 -11.68 -3.84
C GLU A 681 -34.47 -10.31 -3.70
N HIS A 682 -34.58 -9.55 -4.79
CA HIS A 682 -35.21 -8.24 -4.86
C HIS A 682 -35.81 -8.02 -6.26
N ASN A 683 -37.08 -7.62 -6.34
CA ASN A 683 -37.80 -7.32 -7.60
C ASN A 683 -37.62 -8.41 -8.70
N ASP A 684 -37.86 -9.68 -8.34
CA ASP A 684 -37.75 -10.87 -9.21
C ASP A 684 -36.33 -11.19 -9.74
N GLY A 685 -35.32 -10.47 -9.26
CA GLY A 685 -33.89 -10.67 -9.58
C GLY A 685 -33.01 -10.79 -8.33
N PRO A 686 -31.74 -11.16 -8.51
CA PRO A 686 -30.76 -11.13 -7.43
C PRO A 686 -30.31 -9.69 -7.11
N ALA A 687 -30.02 -9.42 -5.84
CA ALA A 687 -29.38 -8.19 -5.40
C ALA A 687 -28.15 -8.48 -4.53
N ILE A 688 -27.06 -7.75 -4.80
CA ILE A 688 -25.86 -7.68 -3.98
C ILE A 688 -26.00 -6.48 -3.04
N VAL A 689 -26.24 -6.76 -1.76
CA VAL A 689 -26.37 -5.74 -0.71
C VAL A 689 -25.05 -5.64 0.05
N VAL A 690 -24.49 -4.44 0.14
CA VAL A 690 -23.32 -4.16 0.98
C VAL A 690 -23.81 -4.01 2.42
N ASP A 691 -23.64 -5.07 3.21
CA ASP A 691 -24.13 -5.21 4.58
C ASP A 691 -23.36 -4.37 5.59
N ASP A 692 -22.05 -4.15 5.39
CA ASP A 692 -21.19 -3.42 6.33
C ASP A 692 -20.14 -2.63 5.56
N PHE A 693 -19.91 -1.37 5.94
CA PHE A 693 -18.96 -0.48 5.29
C PHE A 693 -18.22 0.40 6.31
N ASP A 694 -17.44 -0.22 7.18
CA ASP A 694 -16.53 0.51 8.08
C ASP A 694 -15.16 0.73 7.41
N ALA A 695 -14.80 2.01 7.26
CA ALA A 695 -13.55 2.43 6.66
C ALA A 695 -12.71 3.29 7.63
N THR A 696 -11.41 3.01 7.70
CA THR A 696 -10.45 3.90 8.41
C THR A 696 -10.24 5.22 7.69
N GLU A 697 -10.57 5.27 6.41
CA GLU A 697 -10.49 6.44 5.57
C GLU A 697 -11.52 6.34 4.45
N TRP A 698 -12.27 7.41 4.20
CA TRP A 698 -13.35 7.39 3.22
C TRP A 698 -13.32 8.59 2.27
N SER A 699 -13.60 8.31 1.00
CA SER A 699 -13.86 9.30 -0.06
C SER A 699 -14.86 8.72 -1.06
N ASP A 700 -15.62 9.58 -1.73
CA ASP A 700 -16.59 9.17 -2.75
C ASP A 700 -15.93 8.32 -3.84
N ASP A 701 -14.67 8.60 -4.18
CA ASP A 701 -13.92 7.84 -5.17
C ASP A 701 -13.62 6.40 -4.73
N TYR A 702 -13.36 6.16 -3.44
CA TYR A 702 -13.24 4.79 -2.92
C TYR A 702 -14.56 4.04 -3.07
N GLY A 703 -15.67 4.73 -2.81
CA GLY A 703 -17.01 4.19 -3.05
C GLY A 703 -17.26 3.88 -4.50
N ILE A 704 -16.95 4.80 -5.42
CA ILE A 704 -17.11 4.58 -6.86
C ILE A 704 -16.26 3.39 -7.33
N ALA A 705 -15.02 3.27 -6.85
CA ALA A 705 -14.14 2.15 -7.19
C ALA A 705 -14.67 0.81 -6.66
N PHE A 706 -15.21 0.80 -5.44
CA PHE A 706 -15.85 -0.37 -4.85
C PHE A 706 -17.12 -0.76 -5.60
N LEU A 707 -18.02 0.20 -5.83
CA LEU A 707 -19.24 0.01 -6.63
C LEU A 707 -18.94 -0.48 -8.05
N GLY A 708 -17.88 0.01 -8.70
CA GLY A 708 -17.43 -0.50 -10.00
C GLY A 708 -17.01 -1.97 -9.95
N SER A 709 -16.39 -2.42 -8.86
CA SER A 709 -16.03 -3.84 -8.67
C SER A 709 -17.26 -4.72 -8.41
N LEU A 710 -18.25 -4.20 -7.68
CA LEU A 710 -19.54 -4.87 -7.49
C LEU A 710 -20.37 -4.90 -8.79
N ALA A 711 -20.32 -3.86 -9.61
CA ALA A 711 -20.99 -3.81 -10.90
C ALA A 711 -20.40 -4.85 -11.89
N GLU A 712 -19.07 -5.08 -11.86
CA GLU A 712 -18.44 -6.16 -12.62
C GLU A 712 -18.93 -7.54 -12.16
N LYS A 713 -19.07 -7.75 -10.85
CA LYS A 713 -19.65 -8.97 -10.28
C LYS A 713 -21.11 -9.15 -10.71
N ALA A 714 -21.90 -8.09 -10.63
CA ALA A 714 -23.30 -8.07 -11.05
C ALA A 714 -23.45 -8.36 -12.54
N ALA A 715 -22.57 -7.82 -13.40
CA ALA A 715 -22.55 -8.12 -14.83
C ALA A 715 -22.21 -9.59 -15.13
N ALA A 716 -21.30 -10.20 -14.36
CA ALA A 716 -20.99 -11.62 -14.48
C ALA A 716 -22.19 -12.50 -14.08
N LEU A 717 -22.89 -12.14 -13.00
CA LEU A 717 -24.12 -12.82 -12.57
C LEU A 717 -25.26 -12.63 -13.59
N TYR A 718 -25.44 -11.43 -14.13
CA TYR A 718 -26.40 -11.16 -15.21
C TYR A 718 -26.13 -12.06 -16.42
N LYS A 719 -24.85 -12.18 -16.82
CA LYS A 719 -24.45 -13.04 -17.94
C LYS A 719 -24.77 -14.52 -17.68
N ALA A 720 -24.62 -14.98 -16.43
CA ALA A 720 -24.88 -16.37 -16.05
C ALA A 720 -26.39 -16.66 -15.92
N THR A 721 -27.15 -15.77 -15.29
CA THR A 721 -28.55 -15.99 -14.92
C THR A 721 -29.56 -15.44 -15.94
N GLY A 722 -29.15 -14.48 -16.76
CA GLY A 722 -30.04 -13.72 -17.64
C GLY A 722 -30.99 -12.75 -16.93
N LYS A 723 -30.88 -12.61 -15.59
CA LYS A 723 -31.73 -11.74 -14.77
C LYS A 723 -30.99 -10.46 -14.38
N PRO A 724 -31.62 -9.27 -14.48
CA PRO A 724 -31.02 -8.03 -13.99
C PRO A 724 -30.57 -8.17 -12.53
N VAL A 725 -29.42 -7.58 -12.21
CA VAL A 725 -28.79 -7.71 -10.89
C VAL A 725 -28.67 -6.33 -10.26
N SER A 726 -29.26 -6.15 -9.08
CA SER A 726 -29.18 -4.91 -8.32
C SER A 726 -27.91 -4.89 -7.46
N VAL A 727 -27.24 -3.75 -7.37
CA VAL A 727 -26.16 -3.50 -6.41
C VAL A 727 -26.60 -2.35 -5.52
N GLY A 728 -26.64 -2.57 -4.20
CA GLY A 728 -27.17 -1.56 -3.30
C GLY A 728 -26.57 -1.57 -1.90
N SER A 729 -26.81 -0.50 -1.16
CA SER A 729 -26.46 -0.36 0.24
C SER A 729 -27.37 0.66 0.91
N ASN A 730 -27.56 0.54 2.22
CA ASN A 730 -28.17 1.60 3.01
C ASN A 730 -27.13 2.50 3.70
N ASP A 731 -25.84 2.21 3.52
CA ASP A 731 -24.78 2.90 4.22
C ASP A 731 -24.73 4.37 3.77
N PRO A 732 -24.87 5.34 4.70
CA PRO A 732 -24.85 6.75 4.35
C PRO A 732 -23.57 7.18 3.61
N ASN A 733 -22.44 6.52 3.88
CA ASN A 733 -21.15 6.80 3.25
C ASN A 733 -21.15 6.43 1.76
N LEU A 734 -21.94 5.43 1.35
CA LEU A 734 -22.01 4.98 -0.05
C LEU A 734 -23.03 5.76 -0.88
N ARG A 735 -23.98 6.46 -0.26
CA ARG A 735 -25.04 7.19 -0.99
C ARG A 735 -24.49 8.18 -2.01
N ALA A 736 -23.56 9.05 -1.60
CA ALA A 736 -22.92 10.02 -2.50
C ALA A 736 -22.13 9.33 -3.64
N ALA A 737 -21.50 8.19 -3.33
CA ALA A 737 -20.79 7.39 -4.31
C ALA A 737 -21.76 6.77 -5.35
N PHE A 738 -22.94 6.30 -4.95
CA PHE A 738 -23.98 5.83 -5.87
C PHE A 738 -24.46 6.94 -6.80
N GLU A 739 -24.77 8.13 -6.28
CA GLU A 739 -25.20 9.29 -7.10
C GLU A 739 -24.12 9.72 -8.10
N HIS A 740 -22.85 9.73 -7.67
CA HIS A 740 -21.74 10.04 -8.55
C HIS A 740 -21.55 8.94 -9.61
N PHE A 741 -21.58 7.67 -9.20
CA PHE A 741 -21.50 6.52 -10.09
C PHE A 741 -22.59 6.58 -11.16
N GLY A 742 -23.85 6.80 -10.76
CA GLY A 742 -24.98 6.95 -11.68
C GLY A 742 -24.77 8.08 -12.70
N ARG A 743 -24.36 9.27 -12.24
CA ARG A 743 -24.04 10.40 -13.13
C ARG A 743 -22.90 10.09 -14.10
N LYS A 744 -21.84 9.46 -13.62
CA LYS A 744 -20.63 9.16 -14.42
C LYS A 744 -20.93 8.15 -15.54
N TYR A 745 -21.74 7.14 -15.25
CA TYR A 745 -22.00 6.03 -16.16
C TYR A 745 -23.37 6.09 -16.83
N GLY A 746 -24.16 7.12 -16.56
CA GLY A 746 -25.50 7.28 -17.11
C GLY A 746 -26.50 6.22 -16.61
N VAL A 747 -26.31 5.72 -15.39
CA VAL A 747 -27.19 4.73 -14.76
C VAL A 747 -28.09 5.43 -13.75
N GLU A 748 -29.37 5.07 -13.74
CA GLU A 748 -30.33 5.62 -12.78
C GLU A 748 -30.08 5.03 -11.38
N VAL A 749 -30.16 5.89 -10.36
CA VAL A 749 -29.99 5.52 -8.96
C VAL A 749 -31.38 5.51 -8.32
N PHE A 750 -31.75 4.38 -7.74
CA PHE A 750 -33.06 4.16 -7.15
C PHE A 750 -32.96 4.09 -5.62
N GLU A 751 -34.07 4.40 -4.95
CA GLU A 751 -34.27 4.18 -3.53
C GLU A 751 -35.53 3.33 -3.34
N ASP A 752 -35.41 2.25 -2.57
CA ASP A 752 -36.52 1.33 -2.31
C ASP A 752 -36.41 0.74 -0.90
N GLN A 753 -37.45 0.02 -0.45
CA GLN A 753 -37.41 -0.78 0.76
C GLN A 753 -37.40 -2.28 0.43
N VAL A 754 -36.37 -2.96 0.93
CA VAL A 754 -36.32 -4.42 0.97
C VAL A 754 -37.21 -4.90 2.10
N ASP A 755 -38.08 -5.85 1.82
CA ASP A 755 -38.90 -6.56 2.80
C ASP A 755 -38.86 -8.06 2.47
N ILE A 756 -37.98 -8.81 3.17
CA ILE A 756 -37.66 -10.19 2.82
C ILE A 756 -37.66 -11.11 4.04
N LEU A 757 -37.97 -12.39 3.79
CA LEU A 757 -37.61 -13.47 4.70
C LEU A 757 -36.17 -13.88 4.41
N THR A 758 -35.26 -13.72 5.37
CA THR A 758 -33.84 -14.04 5.15
C THR A 758 -33.66 -15.55 5.02
N ALA A 759 -32.71 -15.97 4.19
CA ALA A 759 -32.33 -17.37 4.14
C ALA A 759 -31.74 -17.79 5.50
N PRO A 760 -32.06 -18.99 6.02
CA PRO A 760 -31.51 -19.47 7.27
C PRO A 760 -29.97 -19.57 7.20
N SER A 761 -29.31 -18.99 8.19
CA SER A 761 -27.87 -19.10 8.45
C SER A 761 -27.51 -20.39 9.17
N LYS A 762 -26.27 -20.87 8.94
CA LYS A 762 -25.63 -21.91 9.77
C LYS A 762 -25.41 -21.48 11.21
N SER A 763 -25.28 -20.17 11.43
CA SER A 763 -25.26 -19.56 12.75
C SER A 763 -26.70 -19.37 13.25
N PRO A 764 -26.97 -19.54 14.56
CA PRO A 764 -28.31 -19.27 15.12
C PRO A 764 -28.73 -17.80 14.98
N THR A 765 -27.76 -16.91 14.81
CA THR A 765 -27.94 -15.47 14.79
C THR A 765 -27.15 -14.84 13.64
N GLU A 766 -27.72 -13.79 13.08
CA GLU A 766 -27.15 -12.99 11.99
C GLU A 766 -27.11 -11.52 12.37
N TYR A 767 -26.23 -10.77 11.73
CA TYR A 767 -26.16 -9.33 11.87
C TYR A 767 -26.38 -8.65 10.52
N PHE A 768 -27.25 -7.64 10.50
CA PHE A 768 -27.56 -6.78 9.37
C PHE A 768 -27.23 -5.34 9.76
N ASN A 769 -26.05 -4.82 9.36
CA ASN A 769 -25.76 -3.39 9.57
C ASN A 769 -26.74 -2.54 8.76
N CYS A 770 -27.19 -3.07 7.61
CA CYS A 770 -28.18 -2.42 6.78
C CYS A 770 -29.62 -2.43 7.31
N GLY A 771 -29.89 -3.03 8.47
CA GLY A 771 -31.26 -3.22 8.93
C GLY A 771 -31.36 -3.26 10.46
N PRO A 772 -32.06 -4.25 11.03
CA PRO A 772 -32.38 -4.30 12.46
C PRO A 772 -31.17 -4.62 13.36
N GLY A 773 -29.95 -4.72 12.81
CA GLY A 773 -28.77 -5.19 13.54
C GLY A 773 -28.85 -6.69 13.76
N HIS A 774 -28.84 -7.11 15.02
CA HIS A 774 -28.80 -8.53 15.38
C HIS A 774 -30.18 -9.20 15.30
N VAL A 775 -30.29 -10.27 14.52
CA VAL A 775 -31.53 -11.04 14.33
C VAL A 775 -31.30 -12.54 14.46
N ASN A 776 -32.37 -13.28 14.69
CA ASN A 776 -32.34 -14.74 14.60
C ASN A 776 -32.20 -15.17 13.13
N SER A 777 -31.53 -16.30 12.92
CA SER A 777 -31.43 -16.95 11.62
C SER A 777 -32.81 -17.17 10.99
N GLY A 778 -32.97 -16.77 9.73
CA GLY A 778 -34.22 -16.88 8.99
C GLY A 778 -35.33 -15.89 9.40
N ALA A 779 -34.97 -14.80 10.08
CA ALA A 779 -35.93 -13.77 10.46
C ALA A 779 -36.45 -12.96 9.27
N HIS A 780 -37.65 -12.40 9.41
CA HIS A 780 -38.16 -11.41 8.48
C HIS A 780 -37.48 -10.06 8.74
N VAL A 781 -36.92 -9.44 7.70
CA VAL A 781 -36.10 -8.24 7.81
C VAL A 781 -36.55 -7.20 6.79
N ARG A 782 -36.66 -5.95 7.27
CA ARG A 782 -37.06 -4.80 6.45
C ARG A 782 -36.08 -3.64 6.61
N PHE A 783 -35.63 -3.08 5.49
CA PHE A 783 -34.74 -1.90 5.47
C PHE A 783 -34.83 -1.13 4.15
N GLY A 784 -34.54 0.17 4.20
CA GLY A 784 -34.37 0.98 2.99
C GLY A 784 -32.96 0.85 2.44
N PHE A 785 -32.80 0.92 1.12
CA PHE A 785 -31.48 0.91 0.49
C PHE A 785 -31.48 1.69 -0.83
N THR A 786 -30.32 2.26 -1.15
CA THR A 786 -30.04 2.92 -2.43
C THR A 786 -29.34 1.91 -3.34
N TYR A 787 -29.77 1.81 -4.60
CA TYR A 787 -29.22 0.83 -5.53
C TYR A 787 -29.16 1.31 -6.97
N VAL A 788 -28.37 0.59 -7.76
CA VAL A 788 -28.32 0.64 -9.22
C VAL A 788 -28.58 -0.75 -9.77
N THR A 789 -29.25 -0.83 -10.92
CA THR A 789 -29.53 -2.10 -11.59
C THR A 789 -28.61 -2.29 -12.79
N ILE A 790 -27.99 -3.46 -12.88
CA ILE A 790 -27.12 -3.84 -13.99
C ILE A 790 -27.84 -4.88 -14.84
N GLY A 791 -27.93 -4.62 -16.15
CA GLY A 791 -28.60 -5.51 -17.10
C GLY A 791 -30.05 -5.11 -17.45
N ASP A 792 -30.56 -4.01 -16.91
CA ASP A 792 -31.82 -3.38 -17.35
C ASP A 792 -31.56 -2.39 -18.50
N LYS A 793 -32.47 -2.37 -19.48
CA LYS A 793 -32.43 -1.47 -20.65
C LYS A 793 -33.36 -0.29 -20.49
#